data_AF-A0A352DXA7-F1
#
_entry.id   AF-A0A352DXA7-F1
#
_cell.length_a   1.000
_cell.length_b   1.000
_cell.length_c   1.000
_cell.angle_alpha   90.00
_cell.angle_beta   90.00
_cell.angle_gamma   90.00
#
_symmetry.space_group_name_H-M   'P 1'
#
loop_
_entity.id
_entity.type
_entity.pdbx_description
1 polymer ?
#
loop_
_entity_poly.entity_id
_entity_poly.type
_entity_poly.pdbx_seq_one_letter_code
_entity_poly.pdbx_strand_id
1 'polypeptide(L)'
;MVDGEWNDNAGGAGRIRIKGNQHIVAMAFDTSAVVGRRVEKATLVCHQGAETIAGVTISTIATPWDEHASTALTAGRDGPAGWGHPGGRFPAVCGGNAFTLVHRSASQLRDGRYHWEVPPDMVHALALGIAHGLAIHEHDADYGRNPTIFSREQSGKKPVLIVEVGAGADETAEPAGRPTLVDSGLASAVLEVTAPAHGFAYEVTVGGRRIGQHNVPLVRPGGVQRILVRDLPAEVVGAERHDVEIVTLSRTGARSRPATFTGALFRRRPASLESALGDTGATDTRRLGWPRVAAATGAALSGIDVIPVTDKYDASGAPVGELPADYRVDNAIFDGREVGLQAAAGEVVGFQVLLRGAGAVSVVAPFRETGWRVDLHEARPVPAQGRLIPDPLVPLPTPLPLRPDADAIVVADVFVPFDAPAGIVHSALVLSDGRRLPVTVEVLPWALPRRATFLCEMNSYGLPDRVEEYESLQRVAYDHRTHVNILHYSHGTAAPGARKSQLDMRLRSGRRMDNRRYDAIEAGAKAGFWDDFAEAFGPVLDGSLFVDGHRGPVPVPGFYLTFHESWPLNCRGYFDGNPDAYEAFRATPEYAGTWVAILEDFTREAARRGWTDAGFQVYLNNKGSLDDPKKSPWILDEPTSFWDYRALSYYGGLADRGRAAVPDVRVDYRIDISRPEFCRGQLDGRRDLWVVSSAAFATHRRLVTDRMAADGVEAWVYGTANHVHESNRTLEAWALDAWTHGASGLVPWQTVDKSGRALTEADQLGLFIFDRDADGQTSVRHSLRLKAFREAQQLIEHLALLERRLGWSREETRAFVRHHVDLAGSVAQADADDAGTPGFAALSATRLATLREATLDLLRRSPGTAAEQ
;
A
#
# COMPACT_ATOMS: atom_id res chain seq x y z
N MET A 1 -7.06 2.90 23.57
CA MET A 1 -6.57 3.39 24.88
C MET A 1 -7.76 3.93 25.61
N VAL A 2 -7.83 3.70 26.91
CA VAL A 2 -8.92 4.20 27.76
C VAL A 2 -8.58 5.62 28.18
N ASP A 3 -9.56 6.52 28.20
CA ASP A 3 -9.36 7.91 28.63
C ASP A 3 -8.75 7.98 30.04
N GLY A 4 -7.72 8.82 30.20
CA GLY A 4 -7.00 9.04 31.46
C GLY A 4 -5.67 8.29 31.62
N GLU A 5 -5.42 7.23 30.85
CA GLU A 5 -4.19 6.42 30.97
C GLU A 5 -2.90 7.18 30.60
N TRP A 6 -3.00 8.28 29.85
CA TRP A 6 -1.84 9.10 29.42
C TRP A 6 -1.12 9.79 30.58
N ASN A 7 -1.81 10.02 31.70
CA ASN A 7 -1.25 10.67 32.89
C ASN A 7 -0.34 9.74 33.71
N ASP A 8 -0.37 8.43 33.45
CA ASP A 8 0.31 7.42 34.27
C ASP A 8 1.79 7.20 33.88
N ASN A 9 2.27 7.82 32.79
CA ASN A 9 3.62 7.60 32.27
C ASN A 9 4.40 8.90 32.00
N ALA A 10 4.51 9.74 33.02
CA ALA A 10 5.27 10.99 32.95
C ALA A 10 6.71 10.82 33.47
N GLY A 11 7.68 11.51 32.86
CA GLY A 11 9.10 11.47 33.23
C GLY A 11 9.40 11.87 34.69
N GLY A 12 8.47 12.58 35.35
CA GLY A 12 8.54 12.91 36.78
C GLY A 12 7.96 11.85 37.73
N ALA A 13 7.40 10.75 37.22
CA ALA A 13 6.80 9.71 38.07
C ALA A 13 7.88 8.76 38.62
N GLY A 14 7.71 8.29 39.87
CA GLY A 14 8.60 7.29 40.49
C GLY A 14 8.53 5.89 39.86
N ARG A 15 7.51 5.64 39.02
CA ARG A 15 7.29 4.39 38.29
C ARG A 15 6.94 4.72 36.85
N ILE A 16 7.46 3.93 35.93
CA ILE A 16 7.28 4.08 34.49
C ILE A 16 6.63 2.80 33.97
N ARG A 17 5.59 2.96 33.14
CA ARG A 17 4.91 1.86 32.47
C ARG A 17 5.63 1.48 31.18
N ILE A 18 5.78 0.17 30.98
CA ILE A 18 6.31 -0.44 29.77
C ILE A 18 5.29 -1.47 29.32
N LYS A 19 4.48 -1.14 28.30
CA LYS A 19 3.28 -1.92 27.96
C LYS A 19 3.16 -2.10 26.46
N GLY A 20 3.57 -3.26 25.98
CA GLY A 20 3.53 -3.67 24.57
C GLY A 20 3.86 -2.57 23.58
N ASN A 21 2.87 -2.14 22.81
CA ASN A 21 2.94 -1.06 21.81
C ASN A 21 2.29 0.26 22.29
N GLN A 22 1.78 0.33 23.52
CA GLN A 22 1.14 1.53 24.07
C GLN A 22 2.14 2.45 24.77
N HIS A 23 3.13 1.88 25.45
CA HIS A 23 4.13 2.63 26.22
C HIS A 23 5.52 2.08 25.98
N ILE A 24 6.39 2.96 25.44
CA ILE A 24 7.80 2.69 25.19
C ILE A 24 8.60 3.53 26.17
N VAL A 25 9.59 2.91 26.81
CA VAL A 25 10.45 3.63 27.75
C VAL A 25 11.73 4.05 27.05
N ALA A 26 12.00 5.35 27.02
CA ALA A 26 13.28 5.90 26.59
C ALA A 26 14.15 6.18 27.83
N MET A 27 15.43 5.80 27.80
CA MET A 27 16.40 6.05 28.87
C MET A 27 17.70 6.58 28.30
N ALA A 28 18.26 7.65 28.89
CA ALA A 28 19.60 8.12 28.60
C ALA A 28 20.57 7.66 29.70
N PHE A 29 21.84 7.48 29.34
CA PHE A 29 22.89 7.07 30.26
C PHE A 29 24.14 7.92 30.02
N ASP A 30 24.79 8.33 31.11
CA ASP A 30 26.14 8.90 31.02
C ASP A 30 27.14 7.78 30.74
N THR A 31 27.68 7.78 29.51
CA THR A 31 28.64 6.79 29.02
C THR A 31 30.07 7.31 28.97
N SER A 32 30.36 8.48 29.57
CA SER A 32 31.68 9.11 29.56
C SER A 32 32.81 8.20 30.05
N ALA A 33 32.53 7.36 31.05
CA ALA A 33 33.49 6.38 31.60
C ALA A 33 33.81 5.20 30.67
N VAL A 34 33.04 5.01 29.60
CA VAL A 34 33.19 3.92 28.61
C VAL A 34 33.94 4.39 27.36
N VAL A 35 33.99 5.70 27.10
CA VAL A 35 34.68 6.28 25.93
C VAL A 35 36.13 5.80 25.87
N GLY A 36 36.57 5.35 24.69
CA GLY A 36 37.93 4.82 24.49
C GLY A 36 38.13 3.38 24.94
N ARG A 37 37.16 2.74 25.58
CA ARG A 37 37.28 1.37 26.15
C ARG A 37 36.42 0.39 25.39
N ARG A 38 36.85 -0.87 25.34
CA ARG A 38 36.06 -1.97 24.74
C ARG A 38 35.08 -2.53 25.76
N VAL A 39 33.80 -2.61 25.38
CA VAL A 39 32.75 -3.21 26.20
C VAL A 39 32.74 -4.70 25.91
N GLU A 40 32.83 -5.51 26.96
CA GLU A 40 32.74 -6.97 26.85
C GLU A 40 31.32 -7.45 27.12
N LYS A 41 30.62 -6.79 28.05
CA LYS A 41 29.27 -7.15 28.45
C LYS A 41 28.54 -5.93 29.01
N ALA A 42 27.24 -5.87 28.79
CA ALA A 42 26.38 -4.90 29.46
C ALA A 42 25.06 -5.53 29.91
N THR A 43 24.52 -4.99 31.01
CA THR A 43 23.25 -5.44 31.58
C THR A 43 22.48 -4.25 32.10
N LEU A 44 21.26 -4.06 31.61
CA LEU A 44 20.33 -3.09 32.15
C LEU A 44 19.61 -3.72 33.36
N VAL A 45 19.72 -3.08 34.51
CA VAL A 45 19.10 -3.50 35.76
C VAL A 45 18.02 -2.51 36.16
N CYS A 46 16.77 -2.99 36.23
CA CYS A 46 15.61 -2.19 36.58
C CYS A 46 14.88 -2.84 37.76
N HIS A 47 14.50 -2.06 38.78
CA HIS A 47 13.66 -2.59 39.85
C HIS A 47 12.25 -2.87 39.33
N GLN A 48 11.74 -4.06 39.65
CA GLN A 48 10.38 -4.45 39.30
C GLN A 48 9.37 -3.55 40.01
N GLY A 49 8.41 -3.05 39.24
CA GLY A 49 7.22 -2.38 39.74
C GLY A 49 6.04 -3.34 39.85
N ALA A 50 5.03 -3.13 39.01
CA ALA A 50 3.76 -3.86 38.99
C ALA A 50 3.77 -4.81 37.80
N GLU A 51 3.04 -5.90 37.93
CA GLU A 51 3.02 -7.02 36.98
C GLU A 51 4.40 -7.61 36.68
N THR A 52 4.43 -8.75 35.99
CA THR A 52 5.67 -9.42 35.62
C THR A 52 5.94 -9.27 34.14
N ILE A 53 7.08 -8.65 33.79
CA ILE A 53 7.53 -8.52 32.41
C ILE A 53 8.33 -9.77 32.04
N ALA A 54 7.86 -10.58 31.09
CA ALA A 54 8.54 -11.82 30.69
C ALA A 54 9.80 -11.57 29.84
N GLY A 55 9.79 -10.50 29.05
CA GLY A 55 10.94 -10.07 28.25
C GLY A 55 10.68 -8.73 27.56
N VAL A 56 11.76 -8.15 27.06
CA VAL A 56 11.76 -6.85 26.41
C VAL A 56 12.58 -6.85 25.12
N THR A 57 12.13 -6.05 24.16
CA THR A 57 12.96 -5.57 23.06
C THR A 57 13.67 -4.30 23.52
N ILE A 58 14.99 -4.28 23.41
CA ILE A 58 15.83 -3.11 23.66
C ILE A 58 16.36 -2.63 22.31
N SER A 59 16.31 -1.32 22.05
CA SER A 59 16.87 -0.73 20.85
C SER A 59 17.56 0.59 21.16
N THR A 60 18.47 1.02 20.29
CA THR A 60 19.05 2.37 20.37
C THR A 60 18.09 3.43 19.84
N ILE A 61 18.28 4.69 20.22
CA ILE A 61 17.54 5.85 19.68
C ILE A 61 18.45 6.63 18.72
N ALA A 62 18.01 6.83 17.47
CA ALA A 62 18.82 7.45 16.40
C ALA A 62 18.82 8.99 16.39
N THR A 63 17.99 9.64 17.22
CA THR A 63 17.86 11.10 17.24
C THR A 63 18.18 11.66 18.63
N PRO A 64 18.89 12.80 18.72
CA PRO A 64 19.08 13.50 19.98
C PRO A 64 17.75 13.82 20.67
N TRP A 65 17.70 13.62 21.98
CA TRP A 65 16.57 13.97 22.82
C TRP A 65 17.08 14.30 24.23
N ASP A 66 16.27 14.99 25.02
CA ASP A 66 16.61 15.38 26.38
C ASP A 66 15.63 14.72 27.38
N GLU A 67 16.14 13.79 28.17
CA GLU A 67 15.38 13.09 29.22
C GLU A 67 14.82 14.04 30.28
N HIS A 68 15.50 15.17 30.55
CA HIS A 68 15.05 16.15 31.55
C HIS A 68 13.96 17.10 31.01
N ALA A 69 13.94 17.35 29.70
CA ALA A 69 12.93 18.19 29.06
C ALA A 69 11.71 17.37 28.56
N SER A 70 11.88 16.07 28.33
CA SER A 70 10.87 15.19 27.77
C SER A 70 10.03 14.53 28.86
N THR A 71 8.82 15.04 29.11
CA THR A 71 7.99 14.57 30.22
C THR A 71 6.96 13.49 29.88
N ALA A 72 6.74 13.13 28.61
CA ALA A 72 5.92 11.98 28.23
C ALA A 72 6.06 11.73 26.71
N LEU A 73 6.66 10.60 26.32
CA LEU A 73 6.55 10.11 24.96
C LEU A 73 5.43 9.08 24.94
N THR A 74 4.25 9.49 24.50
CA THR A 74 3.31 8.49 24.04
C THR A 74 3.96 7.76 22.88
N ALA A 75 3.68 6.47 22.71
CA ALA A 75 4.27 5.62 21.68
C ALA A 75 3.80 6.02 20.26
N GLY A 76 4.02 7.27 19.86
CA GLY A 76 3.68 7.80 18.56
C GLY A 76 2.18 7.92 18.30
N ARG A 77 1.31 8.15 19.30
CA ARG A 77 -0.11 8.49 19.06
C ARG A 77 -0.38 9.99 19.24
N ASP A 78 0.02 10.55 20.37
CA ASP A 78 -0.19 11.95 20.78
C ASP A 78 1.06 12.48 21.50
N GLY A 79 1.94 13.23 20.83
CA GLY A 79 3.19 13.70 21.40
C GLY A 79 3.92 14.68 20.48
N PRO A 80 5.09 15.20 20.86
CA PRO A 80 5.86 16.07 19.99
C PRO A 80 6.18 15.35 18.68
N ALA A 81 5.70 15.90 17.56
CA ALA A 81 6.11 15.51 16.22
C ALA A 81 7.48 16.13 15.90
N GLY A 82 8.25 15.49 15.01
CA GLY A 82 9.57 15.99 14.62
C GLY A 82 10.75 15.15 15.12
N TRP A 83 10.53 13.88 15.45
CA TRP A 83 11.61 12.94 15.78
C TRP A 83 12.44 12.63 14.54
N GLY A 84 13.67 13.15 14.50
CA GLY A 84 14.64 12.98 13.41
C GLY A 84 14.34 13.85 12.20
N HIS A 85 13.10 13.85 11.73
CA HIS A 85 12.62 14.64 10.59
C HIS A 85 11.22 15.23 10.86
N PRO A 86 10.79 16.26 10.11
CA PRO A 86 9.45 16.82 10.23
C PRO A 86 8.36 15.74 10.13
N GLY A 87 7.39 15.78 11.05
CA GLY A 87 6.31 14.78 11.13
C GLY A 87 6.71 13.41 11.69
N GLY A 88 8.01 13.15 11.91
CA GLY A 88 8.49 11.90 12.49
C GLY A 88 7.95 11.67 13.91
N ARG A 89 7.51 10.44 14.18
CA ARG A 89 7.06 9.99 15.51
C ARG A 89 8.13 9.11 16.15
N PHE A 90 8.15 9.03 17.48
CA PHE A 90 9.23 8.35 18.22
C PHE A 90 9.57 6.92 17.74
N PRO A 91 8.60 6.02 17.47
CA PRO A 91 8.91 4.67 16.96
C PRO A 91 9.66 4.63 15.61
N ALA A 92 9.63 5.71 14.82
CA ALA A 92 10.36 5.79 13.56
C ALA A 92 11.88 5.89 13.74
N VAL A 93 12.36 6.22 14.94
CA VAL A 93 13.78 6.42 15.25
C VAL A 93 14.32 5.45 16.33
N CYS A 94 13.61 4.33 16.55
CA CYS A 94 14.01 3.23 17.42
C CYS A 94 13.45 1.89 16.89
N GLY A 95 13.58 0.80 17.65
CA GLY A 95 12.96 -0.47 17.32
C GLY A 95 13.45 -1.12 16.02
N GLY A 96 14.68 -0.86 15.60
CA GLY A 96 15.22 -1.35 14.32
C GLY A 96 14.87 -0.48 13.12
N ASN A 97 14.15 0.62 13.32
CA ASN A 97 13.95 1.66 12.30
C ASN A 97 15.13 2.65 12.31
N ALA A 98 15.31 3.42 11.24
CA ALA A 98 16.34 4.45 11.15
C ALA A 98 17.76 3.95 11.51
N PHE A 99 18.10 2.72 11.06
CA PHE A 99 19.37 2.04 11.31
C PHE A 99 19.71 1.78 12.79
N THR A 100 18.72 1.81 13.68
CA THR A 100 18.94 1.52 15.10
C THR A 100 19.25 0.06 15.34
N LEU A 101 20.12 -0.20 16.32
CA LEU A 101 20.34 -1.55 16.83
C LEU A 101 19.11 -2.01 17.60
N VAL A 102 18.76 -3.29 17.48
CA VAL A 102 17.64 -3.91 18.19
C VAL A 102 18.06 -5.28 18.74
N HIS A 103 17.58 -5.62 19.93
CA HIS A 103 17.91 -6.87 20.62
C HIS A 103 16.74 -7.35 21.48
N ARG A 104 16.56 -8.67 21.52
CA ARG A 104 15.56 -9.35 22.33
C ARG A 104 16.20 -9.84 23.63
N SER A 105 15.76 -9.34 24.77
CA SER A 105 16.19 -9.84 26.09
C SER A 105 15.04 -10.52 26.82
N ALA A 106 15.28 -11.75 27.30
CA ALA A 106 14.41 -12.35 28.31
C ALA A 106 14.62 -11.65 29.67
N SER A 107 13.59 -11.60 30.50
CA SER A 107 13.70 -11.07 31.85
C SER A 107 14.30 -12.10 32.80
N GLN A 108 15.38 -11.74 33.48
CA GLN A 108 15.87 -12.50 34.63
C GLN A 108 15.59 -11.70 35.91
N LEU A 109 14.59 -12.13 36.67
CA LEU A 109 14.20 -11.47 37.92
C LEU A 109 15.06 -12.01 39.08
N ARG A 110 15.84 -11.14 39.73
CA ARG A 110 16.69 -11.45 40.88
C ARG A 110 16.47 -10.38 41.95
N ASP A 111 16.11 -10.78 43.16
CA ASP A 111 15.90 -9.87 44.30
C ASP A 111 15.03 -8.63 43.97
N GLY A 112 13.94 -8.85 43.22
CA GLY A 112 13.02 -7.80 42.79
C GLY A 112 13.58 -6.86 41.71
N ARG A 113 14.61 -7.27 40.97
CA ARG A 113 15.22 -6.52 39.86
C ARG A 113 15.26 -7.36 38.60
N TYR A 114 14.82 -6.78 37.49
CA TYR A 114 15.05 -7.34 36.17
C TYR A 114 16.50 -7.12 35.75
N HIS A 115 17.13 -8.16 35.24
CA HIS A 115 18.40 -8.11 34.54
C HIS A 115 18.15 -8.42 33.07
N TRP A 116 18.35 -7.41 32.22
CA TRP A 116 18.21 -7.53 30.78
C TRP A 116 19.57 -7.40 30.10
N GLU A 117 19.87 -8.31 29.19
CA GLU A 117 21.08 -8.26 28.39
C GLU A 117 21.02 -7.06 27.44
N VAL A 118 22.10 -6.29 27.41
CA VAL A 118 22.30 -5.20 26.45
C VAL A 118 23.54 -5.54 25.63
N PRO A 119 23.44 -5.69 24.30
CA PRO A 119 24.60 -5.96 23.47
C PRO A 119 25.67 -4.86 23.61
N PRO A 120 26.97 -5.22 23.69
CA PRO A 120 28.07 -4.25 23.79
C PRO A 120 28.01 -3.13 22.74
N ASP A 121 27.62 -3.47 21.51
CA ASP A 121 27.55 -2.51 20.40
C ASP A 121 26.49 -1.42 20.62
N MET A 122 25.43 -1.67 21.40
CA MET A 122 24.50 -0.61 21.80
C MET A 122 25.17 0.39 22.73
N VAL A 123 26.00 -0.08 23.67
CA VAL A 123 26.76 0.78 24.58
C VAL A 123 27.83 1.57 23.84
N HIS A 124 28.51 0.93 22.88
CA HIS A 124 29.44 1.62 21.99
C HIS A 124 28.75 2.72 21.18
N ALA A 125 27.58 2.46 20.60
CA ALA A 125 26.82 3.48 19.88
C ALA A 125 26.47 4.68 20.79
N LEU A 126 26.09 4.44 22.05
CA LEU A 126 25.85 5.50 23.04
C LEU A 126 27.11 6.29 23.36
N ALA A 127 28.24 5.61 23.62
CA ALA A 127 29.52 6.24 23.97
C ALA A 127 30.08 7.12 22.83
N LEU A 128 29.77 6.77 21.58
CA LEU A 128 30.21 7.52 20.39
C LEU A 128 29.27 8.67 20.01
N GLY A 129 28.12 8.83 20.69
CA GLY A 129 27.09 9.78 20.27
C GLY A 129 26.50 9.45 18.89
N ILE A 130 26.46 8.16 18.56
CA ILE A 130 25.77 7.59 17.40
C ILE A 130 24.34 7.22 17.80
N ALA A 131 24.17 6.71 19.02
CA ALA A 131 22.88 6.54 19.66
C ALA A 131 22.72 7.54 20.80
N HIS A 132 21.48 7.94 21.08
CA HIS A 132 21.15 8.96 22.08
C HIS A 132 20.36 8.41 23.28
N GLY A 133 20.23 7.09 23.38
CA GLY A 133 19.55 6.42 24.49
C GLY A 133 19.13 5.00 24.11
N LEU A 134 18.49 4.32 25.06
CA LEU A 134 17.85 3.02 24.86
C LEU A 134 16.33 3.18 24.89
N ALA A 135 15.64 2.59 23.92
CA ALA A 135 14.20 2.42 23.89
C ALA A 135 13.83 0.98 24.24
N ILE A 136 12.91 0.80 25.19
CA ILE A 136 12.57 -0.49 25.80
C ILE A 136 11.08 -0.76 25.59
N HIS A 137 10.77 -1.92 25.03
CA HIS A 137 9.42 -2.36 24.73
C HIS A 137 9.17 -3.73 25.34
N GLU A 138 8.04 -3.94 26.01
CA GLU A 138 7.63 -5.28 26.44
C GLU A 138 7.26 -6.13 25.22
N HIS A 139 7.57 -7.43 25.26
CA HIS A 139 7.16 -8.36 24.19
C HIS A 139 5.64 -8.57 24.12
N ASP A 140 5.03 -8.73 25.30
CA ASP A 140 3.60 -8.97 25.44
C ASP A 140 2.81 -7.69 25.17
N ALA A 141 1.62 -7.84 24.56
CA ALA A 141 0.68 -6.74 24.32
C ALA A 141 -0.67 -7.04 24.98
N ASP A 142 -0.65 -7.36 26.26
CA ASP A 142 -1.88 -7.50 27.06
C ASP A 142 -2.35 -6.11 27.53
N TYR A 143 -3.44 -5.63 26.93
CA TYR A 143 -4.02 -4.33 27.25
C TYR A 143 -4.69 -4.28 28.63
N GLY A 144 -4.98 -5.43 29.27
CA GLY A 144 -5.51 -5.50 30.63
C GLY A 144 -4.45 -5.35 31.72
N ARG A 145 -3.17 -5.61 31.42
CA ARG A 145 -2.05 -5.48 32.36
C ARG A 145 -1.46 -4.08 32.37
N ASN A 146 -0.87 -3.66 33.49
CA ASN A 146 -0.12 -2.40 33.58
C ASN A 146 1.30 -2.60 34.15
N PRO A 147 2.20 -3.24 33.37
CA PRO A 147 3.55 -3.52 33.81
C PRO A 147 4.38 -2.25 34.02
N THR A 148 5.05 -2.15 35.17
CA THR A 148 5.88 -1.00 35.51
C THR A 148 7.25 -1.39 36.04
N ILE A 149 8.21 -0.48 35.87
CA ILE A 149 9.52 -0.47 36.53
C ILE A 149 9.67 0.82 37.35
N PHE A 150 10.59 0.85 38.30
CA PHE A 150 10.93 2.10 38.99
C PHE A 150 11.77 3.02 38.11
N SER A 151 11.52 4.32 38.20
CA SER A 151 12.24 5.36 37.46
C SER A 151 13.44 5.90 38.23
N ARG A 152 14.18 6.81 37.61
CA ARG A 152 15.26 7.56 38.26
C ARG A 152 14.78 8.46 39.41
N GLU A 153 13.51 8.90 39.38
CA GLU A 153 12.91 9.79 40.39
C GLU A 153 12.66 9.04 41.70
N GLN A 154 12.63 7.70 41.67
CA GLN A 154 12.58 6.90 42.87
C GLN A 154 13.98 6.71 43.47
N SER A 155 14.24 7.45 44.55
CA SER A 155 15.47 7.31 45.34
C SER A 155 15.75 5.85 45.71
N GLY A 156 16.99 5.41 45.47
CA GLY A 156 17.47 4.06 45.75
C GLY A 156 17.01 2.96 44.79
N LYS A 157 16.15 3.27 43.79
CA LYS A 157 15.62 2.28 42.83
C LYS A 157 15.79 2.67 41.36
N LYS A 158 16.64 3.66 41.08
CA LYS A 158 16.92 4.12 39.72
C LYS A 158 17.43 2.97 38.83
N PRO A 159 17.03 2.91 37.55
CA PRO A 159 17.63 2.02 36.56
C PRO A 159 19.14 2.23 36.48
N VAL A 160 19.91 1.15 36.32
CA VAL A 160 21.36 1.20 36.15
C VAL A 160 21.80 0.33 34.98
N LEU A 161 22.67 0.87 34.13
CA LEU A 161 23.36 0.11 33.10
C LEU A 161 24.72 -0.32 33.64
N ILE A 162 24.88 -1.61 33.92
CA ILE A 162 26.15 -2.18 34.38
C ILE A 162 26.95 -2.56 33.13
N VAL A 163 28.18 -2.05 33.03
CA VAL A 163 29.06 -2.26 31.87
C VAL A 163 30.38 -2.86 32.36
N GLU A 164 30.74 -4.00 31.80
CA GLU A 164 32.05 -4.64 31.97
C GLU A 164 32.93 -4.28 30.77
N VAL A 165 34.13 -3.79 31.06
CA VAL A 165 35.05 -3.21 30.08
C VAL A 165 36.40 -3.89 30.15
N GLY A 166 36.87 -4.37 29.01
CA GLY A 166 38.13 -5.10 28.87
C GLY A 166 39.35 -4.18 28.77
N ALA A 167 40.53 -4.78 28.87
CA ALA A 167 41.82 -4.13 28.57
C ALA A 167 42.16 -4.11 27.06
N GLY A 168 41.37 -4.81 26.24
CA GLY A 168 41.59 -4.92 24.80
C GLY A 168 41.37 -3.60 24.06
N ALA A 169 42.26 -3.29 23.12
CA ALA A 169 42.02 -2.26 22.12
C ALA A 169 41.00 -2.75 21.07
N ASP A 170 40.28 -1.83 20.45
CA ASP A 170 39.58 -2.14 19.21
C ASP A 170 40.51 -1.93 18.02
N GLU A 171 40.19 -2.56 16.90
CA GLU A 171 40.94 -2.35 15.66
C GLU A 171 40.82 -0.89 15.22
N THR A 172 41.87 -0.39 14.57
CA THR A 172 41.86 1.00 14.08
C THR A 172 40.86 1.11 12.93
N ALA A 173 39.98 2.12 12.99
CA ALA A 173 39.01 2.35 11.94
C ALA A 173 39.70 2.67 10.61
N GLU A 174 39.32 1.94 9.57
CA GLU A 174 39.79 2.19 8.20
C GLU A 174 38.84 3.16 7.47
N PRO A 175 39.36 3.95 6.51
CA PRO A 175 38.50 4.77 5.68
C PRO A 175 37.56 3.89 4.85
N ALA A 176 36.30 4.31 4.70
CA ALA A 176 35.41 3.70 3.72
C ALA A 176 35.97 3.85 2.30
N GLY A 177 35.48 3.01 1.38
CA GLY A 177 35.70 3.20 -0.04
C GLY A 177 35.20 4.57 -0.51
N ARG A 178 35.70 5.03 -1.66
CA ARG A 178 35.32 6.33 -2.22
C ARG A 178 33.80 6.38 -2.45
N PRO A 179 33.07 7.34 -1.86
CA PRO A 179 31.64 7.49 -2.08
C PRO A 179 31.29 7.79 -3.54
N THR A 180 30.24 7.15 -4.04
CA THR A 180 29.67 7.36 -5.38
C THR A 180 28.21 7.77 -5.27
N LEU A 181 27.79 8.75 -6.07
CA LEU A 181 26.38 9.14 -6.16
C LEU A 181 25.64 8.13 -7.03
N VAL A 182 24.68 7.41 -6.45
CA VAL A 182 23.91 6.36 -7.16
C VAL A 182 22.46 6.76 -7.41
N ASP A 183 21.93 7.70 -6.62
CA ASP A 183 20.63 8.30 -6.84
C ASP A 183 20.63 9.77 -6.40
N SER A 184 19.87 10.59 -7.10
CA SER A 184 19.82 12.03 -6.90
C SER A 184 18.44 12.55 -7.27
N GLY A 185 17.80 13.20 -6.31
CA GLY A 185 16.54 13.91 -6.45
C GLY A 185 16.69 15.41 -6.19
N LEU A 186 15.57 16.09 -5.98
CA LEU A 186 15.52 17.54 -5.81
C LEU A 186 16.03 18.00 -4.44
N ALA A 187 15.79 17.21 -3.39
CA ALA A 187 16.23 17.52 -2.03
C ALA A 187 16.77 16.29 -1.26
N SER A 188 16.95 15.18 -1.96
CA SER A 188 17.55 13.96 -1.41
C SER A 188 18.52 13.34 -2.40
N ALA A 189 19.53 12.65 -1.90
CA ALA A 189 20.50 11.90 -2.69
C ALA A 189 20.88 10.61 -1.95
N VAL A 190 21.40 9.64 -2.69
CA VAL A 190 21.94 8.40 -2.12
C VAL A 190 23.39 8.25 -2.55
N LEU A 191 24.26 8.18 -1.55
CA LEU A 191 25.66 7.84 -1.74
C LEU A 191 25.86 6.36 -1.45
N GLU A 192 26.57 5.68 -2.33
CA GLU A 192 27.01 4.32 -2.13
C GLU A 192 28.49 4.32 -1.70
N VAL A 193 28.82 3.51 -0.70
CA VAL A 193 30.18 3.32 -0.19
C VAL A 193 30.46 1.85 0.01
N THR A 194 31.68 1.42 -0.31
CA THR A 194 32.20 0.14 0.19
C THR A 194 32.62 0.32 1.63
N ALA A 195 31.99 -0.42 2.54
CA ALA A 195 32.35 -0.41 3.95
C ALA A 195 33.78 -0.92 4.16
N PRO A 196 34.54 -0.32 5.09
CA PRO A 196 35.87 -0.81 5.43
C PRO A 196 35.83 -2.20 6.06
N ALA A 197 36.96 -2.90 6.09
CA ALA A 197 37.06 -4.17 6.83
C ALA A 197 36.98 -3.94 8.35
N HIS A 198 37.53 -2.82 8.81
CA HIS A 198 37.57 -2.45 10.22
C HIS A 198 36.84 -1.12 10.47
N GLY A 199 35.74 -1.18 11.22
CA GLY A 199 34.91 -0.04 11.55
C GLY A 199 33.61 -0.43 12.26
N PHE A 200 32.92 0.54 12.84
CA PHE A 200 31.68 0.35 13.58
C PHE A 200 30.55 1.29 13.13
N ALA A 201 30.83 2.59 13.00
CA ALA A 201 29.83 3.58 12.59
C ALA A 201 30.43 4.62 11.62
N TYR A 202 29.57 5.39 10.96
CA TYR A 202 29.98 6.54 10.15
C TYR A 202 29.55 7.85 10.80
N GLU A 203 30.42 8.84 10.73
CA GLU A 203 30.07 10.24 10.87
C GLU A 203 30.07 10.87 9.47
N VAL A 204 28.94 11.47 9.08
CA VAL A 204 28.77 12.03 7.73
C VAL A 204 28.47 13.52 7.84
N THR A 205 29.25 14.33 7.12
CA THR A 205 29.02 15.77 6.99
C THR A 205 28.77 16.15 5.53
N VAL A 206 27.94 17.18 5.32
CA VAL A 206 27.64 17.76 4.00
C VAL A 206 27.77 19.26 4.12
N GLY A 207 28.71 19.87 3.39
CA GLY A 207 29.02 21.30 3.51
C GLY A 207 29.45 21.68 4.94
N GLY A 208 30.16 20.79 5.63
CA GLY A 208 30.58 20.96 7.02
C GLY A 208 29.49 20.76 8.08
N ARG A 209 28.25 20.42 7.70
CA ARG A 209 27.16 20.12 8.65
C ARG A 209 26.96 18.62 8.78
N ARG A 210 26.94 18.10 10.02
CA ARG A 210 26.63 16.69 10.28
C ARG A 210 25.16 16.39 9.95
N ILE A 211 24.91 15.30 9.23
CA ILE A 211 23.55 14.82 8.97
C ILE A 211 23.03 13.96 10.12
N GLY A 212 21.70 13.87 10.25
CA GLY A 212 21.07 13.07 11.30
C GLY A 212 21.41 11.57 11.17
N GLN A 213 21.68 10.91 12.30
CA GLN A 213 22.07 9.49 12.31
C GLN A 213 20.96 8.59 11.75
N HIS A 214 19.70 9.01 11.81
CA HIS A 214 18.57 8.28 11.22
C HIS A 214 18.68 8.07 9.71
N ASN A 215 19.61 8.75 9.03
CA ASN A 215 19.92 8.61 7.62
C ASN A 215 21.22 7.83 7.32
N VAL A 216 21.96 7.42 8.35
CA VAL A 216 23.31 6.85 8.23
C VAL A 216 23.34 5.44 8.82
N PRO A 217 23.62 4.40 8.00
CA PRO A 217 23.74 3.04 8.50
C PRO A 217 24.98 2.86 9.39
N LEU A 218 24.95 1.84 10.26
CA LEU A 218 26.17 1.34 10.90
C LEU A 218 27.05 0.60 9.89
N VAL A 219 28.35 0.52 10.16
CA VAL A 219 29.32 -0.15 9.28
C VAL A 219 28.99 -1.64 9.21
N ARG A 220 28.84 -2.17 8.00
CA ARG A 220 28.75 -3.61 7.72
C ARG A 220 30.01 -4.03 6.97
N PRO A 221 31.03 -4.59 7.66
CA PRO A 221 32.36 -4.79 7.09
C PRO A 221 32.37 -5.44 5.71
N GLY A 222 33.11 -4.81 4.78
CA GLY A 222 33.29 -5.30 3.40
C GLY A 222 32.03 -5.23 2.50
N GLY A 223 30.88 -4.86 3.04
CA GLY A 223 29.63 -4.73 2.28
C GLY A 223 29.51 -3.39 1.56
N VAL A 224 28.75 -3.36 0.47
CA VAL A 224 28.31 -2.10 -0.15
C VAL A 224 27.13 -1.56 0.66
N GLN A 225 27.19 -0.27 1.03
CA GLN A 225 26.18 0.37 1.87
C GLN A 225 25.73 1.69 1.25
N ARG A 226 24.46 2.03 1.47
CA ARG A 226 23.84 3.27 1.00
C ARG A 226 23.65 4.23 2.17
N ILE A 227 24.14 5.46 2.02
CA ILE A 227 23.96 6.58 2.94
C ILE A 227 22.95 7.53 2.31
N LEU A 228 21.90 7.85 3.06
CA LEU A 228 20.83 8.73 2.61
C LEU A 228 21.23 10.17 2.94
N VAL A 229 21.33 11.03 1.93
CA VAL A 229 21.70 12.44 2.11
C VAL A 229 20.45 13.29 1.90
N ARG A 230 19.80 13.67 3.00
CA ARG A 230 18.49 14.34 3.03
C ARG A 230 18.24 15.00 4.40
N ASP A 231 17.08 15.64 4.56
CA ASP A 231 16.70 16.41 5.75
C ASP A 231 17.67 17.57 6.03
N LEU A 232 18.22 18.15 4.96
CA LEU A 232 19.16 19.27 5.01
C LEU A 232 18.42 20.61 4.86
N PRO A 233 18.95 21.69 5.46
CA PRO A 233 18.43 23.04 5.26
C PRO A 233 18.46 23.47 3.79
N ALA A 234 17.52 24.34 3.40
CA ALA A 234 17.38 24.79 2.01
C ALA A 234 18.66 25.45 1.47
N GLU A 235 19.44 26.14 2.32
CA GLU A 235 20.71 26.73 1.91
C GLU A 235 21.77 25.69 1.52
N VAL A 236 21.73 24.49 2.12
CA VAL A 236 22.64 23.39 1.76
C VAL A 236 22.14 22.69 0.51
N VAL A 237 20.83 22.45 0.40
CA VAL A 237 20.22 21.82 -0.78
C VAL A 237 20.46 22.66 -2.04
N GLY A 238 20.33 23.99 -1.95
CA GLY A 238 20.48 24.92 -3.07
C GLY A 238 21.92 25.17 -3.54
N ALA A 239 22.94 24.65 -2.86
CA ALA A 239 24.33 24.84 -3.27
C ALA A 239 24.63 24.11 -4.59
N GLU A 240 25.46 24.71 -5.46
CA GLU A 240 25.81 24.10 -6.74
C GLU A 240 26.74 22.89 -6.61
N ARG A 241 27.51 22.85 -5.52
CA ARG A 241 28.52 21.85 -5.25
C ARG A 241 28.55 21.58 -3.75
N HIS A 242 28.64 20.31 -3.40
CA HIS A 242 28.64 19.82 -2.04
C HIS A 242 29.93 19.07 -1.78
N ASP A 243 30.53 19.34 -0.62
CA ASP A 243 31.61 18.54 -0.06
C ASP A 243 31.01 17.61 0.99
N VAL A 244 31.20 16.31 0.81
CA VAL A 244 30.75 15.26 1.73
C VAL A 244 31.97 14.57 2.30
N GLU A 245 32.01 14.47 3.62
CA GLU A 245 33.03 13.70 4.33
C GLU A 245 32.36 12.55 5.09
N ILE A 246 32.89 11.34 4.90
CA ILE A 246 32.46 10.13 5.58
C ILE A 246 33.63 9.62 6.41
N VAL A 247 33.54 9.78 7.73
CA VAL A 247 34.55 9.32 8.68
C VAL A 247 34.08 8.03 9.32
N THR A 248 34.87 6.98 9.23
CA THR A 248 34.62 5.72 9.95
C THR A 248 35.09 5.85 11.39
N LEU A 249 34.27 5.37 12.32
CA LEU A 249 34.57 5.28 13.74
C LEU A 249 34.77 3.82 14.16
N SER A 250 35.75 3.54 15.01
CA SER A 250 35.86 2.27 15.74
C SER A 250 34.95 2.29 16.97
N ARG A 251 34.77 1.14 17.65
CA ARG A 251 33.97 1.06 18.89
C ARG A 251 34.56 1.88 20.04
N THR A 252 35.87 2.13 20.00
CA THR A 252 36.59 2.95 20.98
C THR A 252 36.69 4.41 20.57
N GLY A 253 36.19 4.80 19.38
CA GLY A 253 36.16 6.18 18.92
C GLY A 253 37.40 6.63 18.14
N ALA A 254 38.27 5.69 17.73
CA ALA A 254 39.31 5.99 16.77
C ALA A 254 38.67 6.38 15.43
N ARG A 255 39.15 7.47 14.84
CA ARG A 255 38.62 8.05 13.59
C ARG A 255 39.54 7.70 12.44
N SER A 256 38.98 7.27 11.33
CA SER A 256 39.71 7.10 10.08
C SER A 256 39.97 8.45 9.39
N ARG A 257 40.75 8.43 8.29
CA ARG A 257 40.74 9.55 7.34
C ARG A 257 39.38 9.59 6.63
N PRO A 258 38.82 10.78 6.32
CA PRO A 258 37.55 10.85 5.64
C PRO A 258 37.63 10.27 4.23
N ALA A 259 36.62 9.49 3.85
CA ALA A 259 36.30 9.25 2.46
C ALA A 259 35.48 10.44 1.96
N THR A 260 35.89 11.05 0.85
CA THR A 260 35.31 12.32 0.40
C THR A 260 34.58 12.17 -0.93
N PHE A 261 33.42 12.81 -1.03
CA PHE A 261 32.76 13.10 -2.31
C PHE A 261 32.68 14.61 -2.47
N THR A 262 33.01 15.09 -3.66
CA THR A 262 32.83 16.49 -4.02
C THR A 262 32.13 16.56 -5.37
N GLY A 263 30.96 17.19 -5.40
CA GLY A 263 30.15 17.29 -6.61
C GLY A 263 28.75 17.81 -6.32
N ALA A 264 27.90 17.89 -7.34
CA ALA A 264 26.49 18.17 -7.14
C ALA A 264 25.79 16.93 -6.57
N LEU A 265 25.14 17.05 -5.42
CA LEU A 265 24.36 15.96 -4.84
C LEU A 265 22.92 15.95 -5.33
N PHE A 266 22.31 17.12 -5.49
CA PHE A 266 20.90 17.28 -5.82
C PHE A 266 20.73 17.66 -7.27
N ARG A 267 19.73 17.06 -7.92
CA ARG A 267 19.33 17.43 -9.27
C ARG A 267 18.77 18.86 -9.23
N ARG A 268 19.23 19.67 -10.17
CA ARG A 268 18.46 20.84 -10.58
C ARG A 268 17.19 20.35 -11.24
N ARG A 269 16.10 21.09 -11.07
CA ARG A 269 14.87 20.80 -11.81
C ARG A 269 15.21 20.76 -13.30
N PRO A 270 14.88 19.66 -14.00
CA PRO A 270 15.19 19.59 -15.42
C PRO A 270 14.37 20.65 -16.15
N ALA A 271 14.92 21.21 -17.23
CA ALA A 271 14.23 22.24 -18.02
C ALA A 271 12.86 21.78 -18.50
N SER A 272 12.67 20.47 -18.74
CA SER A 272 11.36 19.88 -19.06
C SER A 272 10.35 20.06 -17.92
N LEU A 273 10.78 19.88 -16.66
CA LEU A 273 9.94 20.08 -15.49
C LEU A 273 9.73 21.57 -15.23
N GLU A 274 10.76 22.41 -15.36
CA GLU A 274 10.60 23.86 -15.22
C GLU A 274 9.64 24.43 -16.27
N SER A 275 9.73 23.96 -17.51
CA SER A 275 8.78 24.32 -18.58
C SER A 275 7.38 23.82 -18.23
N ALA A 276 7.23 22.58 -17.75
CA ALA A 276 5.94 22.04 -17.37
C ALA A 276 5.30 22.78 -16.19
N LEU A 277 6.11 23.25 -15.23
CA LEU A 277 5.66 24.01 -14.06
C LEU A 277 5.48 25.51 -14.36
N GLY A 278 6.17 26.04 -15.38
CA GLY A 278 6.18 27.44 -15.79
C GLY A 278 5.12 27.79 -16.82
N ASP A 279 4.49 26.79 -17.44
CA ASP A 279 3.28 26.93 -18.26
C ASP A 279 2.06 27.22 -17.34
N THR A 280 2.17 28.24 -16.49
CA THR A 280 1.09 28.76 -15.62
C THR A 280 0.16 29.72 -16.37
N GLY A 281 0.19 29.69 -17.70
CA GLY A 281 -0.73 30.46 -18.52
C GLY A 281 -2.15 30.04 -18.19
N ALA A 282 -2.87 30.90 -17.48
CA ALA A 282 -4.31 30.86 -17.27
C ALA A 282 -5.07 31.06 -18.60
N THR A 283 -4.77 30.24 -19.61
CA THR A 283 -5.69 29.94 -20.68
C THR A 283 -6.71 28.97 -20.14
N ASP A 284 -7.97 29.11 -20.54
CA ASP A 284 -9.05 28.16 -20.27
C ASP A 284 -8.60 26.74 -20.68
N THR A 285 -8.02 25.99 -19.74
CA THR A 285 -7.39 24.69 -19.98
C THR A 285 -8.41 23.59 -20.14
N ARG A 286 -9.71 23.89 -19.99
CA ARG A 286 -10.80 22.93 -20.11
C ARG A 286 -10.74 22.16 -21.44
N ARG A 287 -10.04 22.66 -22.47
CA ARG A 287 -10.07 22.09 -23.82
C ARG A 287 -8.75 22.19 -24.60
N LEU A 288 -7.60 22.28 -23.93
CA LEU A 288 -6.31 22.19 -24.64
C LEU A 288 -6.22 20.82 -25.34
N GLY A 289 -5.82 20.79 -26.61
CA GLY A 289 -5.66 19.54 -27.37
C GLY A 289 -6.94 18.89 -27.91
N TRP A 290 -8.10 19.54 -27.83
CA TRP A 290 -9.36 18.93 -28.23
C TRP A 290 -9.46 18.65 -29.74
N PRO A 291 -9.77 17.41 -30.18
CA PRO A 291 -10.00 17.12 -31.59
C PRO A 291 -11.35 17.70 -32.02
N ARG A 292 -11.33 18.80 -32.78
CA ARG A 292 -12.57 19.43 -33.28
C ARG A 292 -12.91 18.95 -34.68
N VAL A 293 -14.18 18.62 -34.91
CA VAL A 293 -14.73 18.62 -36.27
C VAL A 293 -14.79 20.08 -36.75
N ALA A 294 -14.17 20.39 -37.89
CA ALA A 294 -14.15 21.74 -38.47
C ALA A 294 -15.53 22.27 -38.93
N ALA A 295 -16.64 21.63 -38.54
CA ALA A 295 -17.98 21.88 -39.08
C ALA A 295 -19.14 21.65 -38.09
N ALA A 296 -18.97 21.89 -36.78
CA ALA A 296 -20.10 21.92 -35.85
C ALA A 296 -20.88 23.25 -35.94
N THR A 297 -21.56 23.51 -37.07
CA THR A 297 -22.41 24.70 -37.30
C THR A 297 -23.84 24.54 -36.75
N GLY A 298 -24.01 23.90 -35.58
CA GLY A 298 -25.31 23.59 -34.98
C GLY A 298 -25.64 24.38 -33.69
N ALA A 299 -26.94 24.50 -33.39
CA ALA A 299 -27.43 25.02 -32.11
C ALA A 299 -27.13 24.05 -30.95
N ALA A 300 -27.14 24.54 -29.70
CA ALA A 300 -26.98 23.70 -28.52
C ALA A 300 -28.00 22.55 -28.49
N LEU A 301 -27.59 21.37 -28.03
CA LEU A 301 -28.45 20.18 -28.01
C LEU A 301 -29.46 20.27 -26.86
N SER A 302 -30.73 20.50 -27.20
CA SER A 302 -31.80 20.61 -26.19
C SER A 302 -31.97 19.29 -25.41
N GLY A 303 -31.88 19.37 -24.07
CA GLY A 303 -32.12 18.25 -23.16
C GLY A 303 -31.05 17.17 -23.17
N ILE A 304 -29.82 17.50 -23.61
CA ILE A 304 -28.64 16.64 -23.55
C ILE A 304 -27.51 17.42 -22.89
N ASP A 305 -27.07 16.96 -21.72
CA ASP A 305 -25.84 17.40 -21.07
C ASP A 305 -24.85 16.23 -21.01
N VAL A 306 -23.56 16.52 -20.87
CA VAL A 306 -22.52 15.49 -20.76
C VAL A 306 -21.53 15.86 -19.68
N ILE A 307 -21.14 14.89 -18.84
CA ILE A 307 -20.15 15.07 -17.77
C ILE A 307 -19.16 13.88 -17.73
N PRO A 308 -17.96 14.06 -17.17
CA PRO A 308 -17.02 12.95 -16.93
C PRO A 308 -17.59 11.86 -16.00
N VAL A 309 -17.09 10.62 -16.13
CA VAL A 309 -17.55 9.47 -15.32
C VAL A 309 -17.20 9.55 -13.83
N THR A 310 -16.27 10.44 -13.45
CA THR A 310 -15.81 10.61 -12.07
C THR A 310 -16.63 11.64 -11.28
N ASP A 311 -17.53 12.36 -11.95
CA ASP A 311 -18.41 13.36 -11.35
C ASP A 311 -19.86 12.89 -11.29
N LYS A 312 -20.69 13.55 -10.47
CA LYS A 312 -22.10 13.17 -10.30
C LYS A 312 -22.96 14.41 -10.10
N TYR A 313 -24.19 14.31 -10.58
CA TYR A 313 -25.32 15.13 -10.13
C TYR A 313 -26.35 14.21 -9.49
N ASP A 314 -27.01 14.67 -8.44
CA ASP A 314 -28.14 13.94 -7.88
C ASP A 314 -29.39 14.08 -8.77
N ALA A 315 -30.44 13.33 -8.44
CA ALA A 315 -31.68 13.33 -9.23
C ALA A 315 -32.41 14.69 -9.28
N SER A 316 -32.06 15.65 -8.41
CA SER A 316 -32.58 17.03 -8.45
C SER A 316 -31.75 17.96 -9.34
N GLY A 317 -30.62 17.46 -9.87
CA GLY A 317 -29.68 18.24 -10.66
C GLY A 317 -28.69 19.04 -9.82
N ALA A 318 -28.53 18.73 -8.53
CA ALA A 318 -27.50 19.35 -7.70
C ALA A 318 -26.18 18.57 -7.78
N PRO A 319 -25.02 19.26 -7.87
CA PRO A 319 -23.72 18.59 -8.00
C PRO A 319 -23.34 17.82 -6.73
N VAL A 320 -22.54 16.76 -6.89
CA VAL A 320 -21.86 16.06 -5.79
C VAL A 320 -20.44 16.59 -5.67
N GLY A 321 -20.13 17.24 -4.56
CA GLY A 321 -18.90 18.02 -4.41
C GLY A 321 -18.95 19.35 -5.17
N GLU A 322 -17.81 20.01 -5.29
CA GLU A 322 -17.70 21.28 -6.00
C GLU A 322 -17.51 21.05 -7.50
N LEU A 323 -18.40 21.67 -8.31
CA LEU A 323 -18.36 21.69 -9.77
C LEU A 323 -18.66 23.12 -10.28
N PRO A 324 -18.06 23.57 -11.40
CA PRO A 324 -18.41 24.84 -12.04
C PRO A 324 -19.90 24.95 -12.38
N ALA A 325 -20.44 26.17 -12.42
CA ALA A 325 -21.87 26.40 -12.68
C ALA A 325 -22.31 25.95 -14.09
N ASP A 326 -21.42 26.07 -15.07
CA ASP A 326 -21.61 25.70 -16.47
C ASP A 326 -21.20 24.26 -16.78
N TYR A 327 -20.77 23.48 -15.78
CA TYR A 327 -20.09 22.20 -15.96
C TYR A 327 -20.88 21.14 -16.76
N ARG A 328 -22.21 21.22 -16.79
CA ARG A 328 -23.08 20.31 -17.55
C ARG A 328 -22.98 20.51 -19.07
N VAL A 329 -22.64 21.73 -19.50
CA VAL A 329 -22.58 22.14 -20.90
C VAL A 329 -21.20 22.63 -21.32
N ASP A 330 -20.27 22.79 -20.37
CA ASP A 330 -18.88 23.12 -20.62
C ASP A 330 -17.96 22.45 -19.60
N ASN A 331 -17.21 21.45 -20.05
CA ASN A 331 -16.21 20.76 -19.23
C ASN A 331 -15.09 20.17 -20.11
N ALA A 332 -14.24 19.35 -19.49
CA ALA A 332 -13.06 18.75 -20.11
C ALA A 332 -13.35 17.93 -21.38
N ILE A 333 -14.56 17.39 -21.50
CA ILE A 333 -14.93 16.45 -22.57
C ILE A 333 -16.14 16.90 -23.37
N PHE A 334 -16.77 18.04 -23.05
CA PHE A 334 -18.00 18.50 -23.70
C PHE A 334 -18.10 20.02 -23.79
N ASP A 335 -18.62 20.53 -24.92
CA ASP A 335 -18.83 21.97 -25.16
C ASP A 335 -20.26 22.41 -25.36
N GLY A 336 -21.22 21.55 -25.02
CA GLY A 336 -22.63 21.81 -25.26
C GLY A 336 -23.09 21.35 -26.65
N ARG A 337 -22.17 20.86 -27.49
CA ARG A 337 -22.45 20.39 -28.85
C ARG A 337 -21.85 19.03 -29.15
N GLU A 338 -20.60 18.80 -28.77
CA GLU A 338 -19.83 17.62 -29.13
C GLU A 338 -19.05 17.07 -27.92
N VAL A 339 -18.99 15.74 -27.82
CA VAL A 339 -18.08 15.06 -26.90
C VAL A 339 -16.74 14.88 -27.61
N GLY A 340 -15.65 15.38 -27.01
CA GLY A 340 -14.29 15.15 -27.52
C GLY A 340 -13.45 14.42 -26.48
N LEU A 341 -12.89 13.28 -26.88
CA LEU A 341 -12.13 12.37 -26.03
C LEU A 341 -10.73 12.16 -26.61
N GLN A 342 -9.75 11.94 -25.74
CA GLN A 342 -8.40 11.52 -26.10
C GLN A 342 -8.08 10.19 -25.42
N ALA A 343 -7.59 9.22 -26.19
CA ALA A 343 -7.33 7.87 -25.73
C ALA A 343 -6.06 7.32 -26.37
N ALA A 344 -5.21 6.66 -25.60
CA ALA A 344 -4.19 5.77 -26.17
C ALA A 344 -4.83 4.48 -26.69
N ALA A 345 -4.15 3.79 -27.62
CA ALA A 345 -4.57 2.45 -28.01
C ALA A 345 -4.61 1.53 -26.76
N GLY A 346 -5.68 0.74 -26.64
CA GLY A 346 -5.92 -0.11 -25.46
C GLY A 346 -6.55 0.59 -24.24
N GLU A 347 -6.76 1.91 -24.30
CA GLU A 347 -7.46 2.67 -23.26
C GLU A 347 -8.99 2.54 -23.37
N VAL A 348 -9.69 2.64 -22.24
CA VAL A 348 -11.16 2.75 -22.22
C VAL A 348 -11.51 4.15 -21.74
N VAL A 349 -12.24 4.92 -22.56
CA VAL A 349 -12.67 6.28 -22.22
C VAL A 349 -14.17 6.31 -21.99
N GLY A 350 -14.58 6.88 -20.86
CA GLY A 350 -15.96 6.90 -20.43
C GLY A 350 -16.54 8.30 -20.25
N PHE A 351 -17.84 8.46 -20.50
CA PHE A 351 -18.58 9.69 -20.22
C PHE A 351 -20.04 9.39 -19.82
N GLN A 352 -20.69 10.36 -19.16
CA GLN A 352 -22.09 10.27 -18.79
C GLN A 352 -22.91 11.26 -19.62
N VAL A 353 -24.05 10.82 -20.13
CA VAL A 353 -25.04 11.63 -20.83
C VAL A 353 -26.26 11.79 -19.94
N LEU A 354 -26.61 13.04 -19.64
CA LEU A 354 -27.78 13.39 -18.82
C LEU A 354 -28.90 13.77 -19.78
N LEU A 355 -29.91 12.90 -19.88
CA LEU A 355 -31.00 13.04 -20.84
C LEU A 355 -32.26 13.55 -20.16
N ARG A 356 -32.82 14.63 -20.71
CA ARG A 356 -34.16 15.14 -20.39
C ARG A 356 -35.05 15.12 -21.62
N GLY A 357 -36.35 15.00 -21.41
CA GLY A 357 -37.33 14.97 -22.50
C GLY A 357 -38.67 14.39 -22.08
N ALA A 358 -39.58 14.21 -23.03
CA ALA A 358 -40.84 13.50 -22.81
C ALA A 358 -40.83 12.14 -23.53
N GLY A 359 -41.56 11.17 -23.01
CA GLY A 359 -41.69 9.84 -23.62
C GLY A 359 -40.53 8.91 -23.26
N ALA A 360 -40.10 8.08 -24.20
CA ALA A 360 -39.00 7.15 -24.02
C ALA A 360 -38.15 7.07 -25.29
N VAL A 361 -36.86 6.85 -25.15
CA VAL A 361 -35.90 6.80 -26.25
C VAL A 361 -35.04 5.55 -26.20
N SER A 362 -34.73 4.97 -27.34
CA SER A 362 -33.63 4.01 -27.45
C SER A 362 -32.34 4.77 -27.75
N VAL A 363 -31.25 4.42 -27.07
CA VAL A 363 -29.93 5.03 -27.31
C VAL A 363 -29.03 3.98 -27.95
N VAL A 364 -28.40 4.35 -29.07
CA VAL A 364 -27.40 3.52 -29.73
C VAL A 364 -26.13 4.31 -29.95
N ALA A 365 -24.98 3.66 -29.79
CA ALA A 365 -23.65 4.23 -30.05
C ALA A 365 -23.04 3.56 -31.28
N PRO A 366 -23.45 3.92 -32.51
CA PRO A 366 -22.92 3.30 -33.72
C PRO A 366 -21.47 3.74 -34.00
N PHE A 367 -20.51 3.22 -33.24
CA PHE A 367 -19.10 3.14 -33.65
C PHE A 367 -18.88 2.09 -34.76
N ARG A 368 -19.94 1.76 -35.50
CA ARG A 368 -20.02 0.63 -36.45
C ARG A 368 -19.03 0.74 -37.61
N GLU A 369 -18.65 1.95 -38.01
CA GLU A 369 -17.65 2.17 -39.05
C GLU A 369 -16.23 1.76 -38.59
N THR A 370 -15.99 1.75 -37.28
CA THR A 370 -14.73 1.28 -36.66
C THR A 370 -14.83 -0.13 -36.07
N GLY A 371 -16.03 -0.62 -35.79
CA GLY A 371 -16.26 -1.90 -35.10
C GLY A 371 -15.90 -1.91 -33.62
N TRP A 372 -15.61 -0.75 -33.01
CA TRP A 372 -15.23 -0.66 -31.60
C TRP A 372 -16.37 -1.05 -30.66
N ARG A 373 -16.04 -1.76 -29.57
CA ARG A 373 -16.98 -2.10 -28.51
C ARG A 373 -17.36 -0.82 -27.75
N VAL A 374 -18.66 -0.62 -27.56
CA VAL A 374 -19.20 0.42 -26.69
C VAL A 374 -20.22 -0.20 -25.76
N ASP A 375 -19.98 -0.06 -24.46
CA ASP A 375 -20.91 -0.53 -23.44
C ASP A 375 -21.76 0.65 -22.94
N LEU A 376 -23.08 0.45 -22.93
CA LEU A 376 -24.05 1.44 -22.46
C LEU A 376 -24.76 0.93 -21.21
N HIS A 377 -24.75 1.75 -20.17
CA HIS A 377 -25.40 1.46 -18.89
C HIS A 377 -26.34 2.59 -18.49
N GLU A 378 -27.37 2.28 -17.71
CA GLU A 378 -28.12 3.27 -16.93
C GLU A 378 -27.47 3.39 -15.55
N ALA A 379 -27.17 4.61 -15.11
CA ALA A 379 -26.80 4.87 -13.72
C ALA A 379 -28.06 5.12 -12.90
N ARG A 380 -28.39 4.19 -12.00
CA ARG A 380 -29.61 4.29 -11.18
C ARG A 380 -29.38 5.12 -9.92
N PRO A 381 -30.24 6.11 -9.63
CA PRO A 381 -30.18 6.84 -8.38
C PRO A 381 -30.58 5.97 -7.18
N VAL A 382 -29.76 5.98 -6.13
CA VAL A 382 -30.06 5.33 -4.84
C VAL A 382 -30.11 6.36 -3.70
N PRO A 383 -30.94 6.14 -2.65
CA PRO A 383 -30.98 7.05 -1.50
C PRO A 383 -29.66 7.10 -0.74
N ALA A 384 -29.13 8.31 -0.52
CA ALA A 384 -27.93 8.59 0.27
C ALA A 384 -28.03 9.97 0.93
N GLN A 385 -28.01 10.04 2.26
CA GLN A 385 -28.08 11.30 3.03
C GLN A 385 -29.21 12.27 2.57
N GLY A 386 -30.40 11.74 2.31
CA GLY A 386 -31.56 12.55 1.86
C GLY A 386 -31.52 12.98 0.39
N ARG A 387 -30.51 12.54 -0.38
CA ARG A 387 -30.37 12.75 -1.82
C ARG A 387 -30.56 11.43 -2.56
N LEU A 388 -30.81 11.50 -3.87
CA LEU A 388 -30.82 10.34 -4.77
C LEU A 388 -29.60 10.42 -5.68
N ILE A 389 -28.60 9.59 -5.42
CA ILE A 389 -27.29 9.66 -6.07
C ILE A 389 -27.12 8.53 -7.08
N PRO A 390 -26.77 8.80 -8.35
CA PRO A 390 -26.48 7.75 -9.32
C PRO A 390 -25.22 6.99 -8.96
N ASP A 391 -25.31 5.66 -8.83
CA ASP A 391 -24.13 4.84 -8.51
C ASP A 391 -24.17 3.43 -9.13
N PRO A 392 -25.13 2.54 -8.81
CA PRO A 392 -25.19 1.24 -9.48
C PRO A 392 -25.47 1.41 -10.97
N LEU A 393 -24.67 0.73 -11.78
CA LEU A 393 -24.80 0.67 -13.22
C LEU A 393 -25.48 -0.62 -13.64
N VAL A 394 -26.60 -0.48 -14.32
CA VAL A 394 -27.39 -1.59 -14.84
C VAL A 394 -27.41 -1.56 -16.37
N PRO A 395 -27.80 -2.65 -17.05
CA PRO A 395 -28.01 -2.63 -18.49
C PRO A 395 -28.98 -1.51 -18.88
N LEU A 396 -28.64 -0.76 -19.92
CA LEU A 396 -29.48 0.31 -20.41
C LEU A 396 -30.86 -0.23 -20.86
N PRO A 397 -31.98 0.20 -20.26
CA PRO A 397 -33.31 -0.19 -20.72
C PRO A 397 -33.56 0.32 -22.15
N THR A 398 -34.23 -0.49 -22.95
CA THR A 398 -34.60 -0.15 -24.33
C THR A 398 -36.11 -0.35 -24.51
N PRO A 399 -36.93 0.71 -24.58
CA PRO A 399 -36.57 2.14 -24.53
C PRO A 399 -36.34 2.66 -23.10
N LEU A 400 -35.49 3.69 -22.96
CA LEU A 400 -35.20 4.44 -21.74
C LEU A 400 -36.27 5.54 -21.53
N PRO A 401 -37.03 5.53 -20.42
CA PRO A 401 -37.99 6.60 -20.12
C PRO A 401 -37.29 7.93 -19.82
N LEU A 402 -37.84 9.03 -20.35
CA LEU A 402 -37.34 10.39 -20.14
C LEU A 402 -38.33 11.25 -19.37
N ARG A 403 -37.79 12.23 -18.65
CA ARG A 403 -38.56 13.24 -17.93
C ARG A 403 -38.05 14.65 -18.22
N PRO A 404 -38.92 15.68 -18.30
CA PRO A 404 -38.46 17.05 -18.52
C PRO A 404 -37.70 17.65 -17.32
N ASP A 405 -38.01 17.15 -16.12
CA ASP A 405 -37.57 17.68 -14.83
C ASP A 405 -36.51 16.83 -14.12
N ALA A 406 -36.11 15.70 -14.70
CA ALA A 406 -35.17 14.77 -14.09
C ALA A 406 -34.26 14.12 -15.15
N ASP A 407 -32.98 13.94 -14.79
CA ASP A 407 -31.99 13.31 -15.67
C ASP A 407 -32.19 11.79 -15.71
N ALA A 408 -32.33 11.24 -16.90
CA ALA A 408 -32.01 9.84 -17.16
C ALA A 408 -30.53 9.74 -17.55
N ILE A 409 -29.75 8.98 -16.77
CA ILE A 409 -28.28 9.01 -16.86
C ILE A 409 -27.79 7.78 -17.61
N VAL A 410 -27.22 8.02 -18.79
CA VAL A 410 -26.60 6.97 -19.63
C VAL A 410 -25.09 7.07 -19.50
N VAL A 411 -24.45 5.99 -19.10
CA VAL A 411 -22.98 5.89 -19.03
C VAL A 411 -22.49 5.12 -20.25
N ALA A 412 -21.57 5.72 -21.01
CA ALA A 412 -20.96 5.11 -22.18
C ALA A 412 -19.47 4.89 -21.94
N ASP A 413 -18.99 3.67 -22.16
CA ASP A 413 -17.57 3.33 -22.20
C ASP A 413 -17.18 2.93 -23.63
N VAL A 414 -16.20 3.62 -24.20
CA VAL A 414 -15.64 3.33 -25.52
C VAL A 414 -14.31 2.59 -25.34
N PHE A 415 -14.25 1.35 -25.82
CA PHE A 415 -13.07 0.49 -25.73
C PHE A 415 -12.20 0.68 -26.97
N VAL A 416 -11.11 1.45 -26.85
CA VAL A 416 -10.20 1.71 -27.98
C VAL A 416 -9.30 0.48 -28.19
N PRO A 417 -9.35 -0.21 -29.34
CA PRO A 417 -8.54 -1.40 -29.59
C PRO A 417 -7.04 -1.17 -29.38
N PHE A 418 -6.31 -2.20 -28.98
CA PHE A 418 -4.86 -2.15 -28.80
C PHE A 418 -4.08 -1.96 -30.12
N ASP A 419 -4.72 -2.23 -31.26
CA ASP A 419 -4.20 -2.04 -32.61
C ASP A 419 -4.84 -0.84 -33.33
N ALA A 420 -5.58 0.01 -32.60
CA ALA A 420 -6.18 1.22 -33.16
C ALA A 420 -5.08 2.16 -33.69
N PRO A 421 -5.13 2.59 -34.96
CA PRO A 421 -4.16 3.54 -35.49
C PRO A 421 -4.36 4.92 -34.88
N ALA A 422 -3.28 5.65 -34.67
CA ALA A 422 -3.33 7.04 -34.25
C ALA A 422 -4.10 7.89 -35.28
N GLY A 423 -4.94 8.81 -34.80
CA GLY A 423 -5.79 9.63 -35.66
C GLY A 423 -7.13 9.96 -35.03
N ILE A 424 -8.03 10.54 -35.83
CA ILE A 424 -9.34 10.99 -35.37
C ILE A 424 -10.42 10.02 -35.83
N VAL A 425 -11.26 9.60 -34.89
CA VAL A 425 -12.46 8.79 -35.13
C VAL A 425 -13.69 9.62 -34.79
N HIS A 426 -14.61 9.73 -35.76
CA HIS A 426 -15.89 10.41 -35.59
C HIS A 426 -17.03 9.40 -35.46
N SER A 427 -17.93 9.65 -34.53
CA SER A 427 -19.12 8.86 -34.26
C SER A 427 -20.22 9.75 -33.68
N ALA A 428 -21.33 9.15 -33.28
CA ALA A 428 -22.36 9.84 -32.52
C ALA A 428 -23.14 8.85 -31.65
N LEU A 429 -23.62 9.31 -30.50
CA LEU A 429 -24.74 8.69 -29.81
C LEU A 429 -26.05 9.14 -30.47
N VAL A 430 -26.86 8.19 -30.90
CA VAL A 430 -28.10 8.44 -31.64
C VAL A 430 -29.29 7.99 -30.80
N LEU A 431 -30.23 8.90 -30.60
CA LEU A 431 -31.48 8.65 -29.89
C LEU A 431 -32.60 8.39 -30.92
N SER A 432 -33.55 7.53 -30.57
CA SER A 432 -34.69 7.19 -31.44
C SER A 432 -35.65 8.35 -31.71
N ASP A 433 -35.56 9.44 -30.94
CA ASP A 433 -36.33 10.68 -31.15
C ASP A 433 -35.67 11.65 -32.14
N GLY A 434 -34.55 11.25 -32.75
CA GLY A 434 -33.83 12.03 -33.75
C GLY A 434 -32.70 12.90 -33.19
N ARG A 435 -32.56 13.01 -31.87
CA ARG A 435 -31.40 13.68 -31.28
C ARG A 435 -30.11 12.90 -31.55
N ARG A 436 -29.04 13.63 -31.82
CA ARG A 436 -27.72 13.09 -32.15
C ARG A 436 -26.67 13.88 -31.37
N LEU A 437 -25.88 13.18 -30.56
CA LEU A 437 -24.75 13.73 -29.83
C LEU A 437 -23.46 13.28 -30.54
N PRO A 438 -22.77 14.16 -31.28
CA PRO A 438 -21.46 13.89 -31.87
C PRO A 438 -20.45 13.46 -30.82
N VAL A 439 -19.64 12.46 -31.16
CA VAL A 439 -18.54 11.96 -30.34
C VAL A 439 -17.30 11.83 -31.22
N THR A 440 -16.24 12.53 -30.85
CA THR A 440 -14.93 12.45 -31.51
C THR A 440 -13.90 11.88 -30.54
N VAL A 441 -13.14 10.89 -31.01
CA VAL A 441 -12.04 10.27 -30.26
C VAL A 441 -10.74 10.48 -31.02
N GLU A 442 -9.77 11.15 -30.40
CA GLU A 442 -8.38 11.17 -30.85
C GLU A 442 -7.67 9.94 -30.27
N VAL A 443 -7.24 9.04 -31.16
CA VAL A 443 -6.31 7.96 -30.83
C VAL A 443 -4.89 8.53 -30.84
N LEU A 444 -4.25 8.51 -29.67
CA LEU A 444 -2.91 9.04 -29.46
C LEU A 444 -1.84 8.13 -30.10
N PRO A 445 -0.65 8.66 -30.46
CA PRO A 445 0.43 7.89 -31.09
C PRO A 445 1.24 7.05 -30.08
N TRP A 446 0.56 6.41 -29.14
CA TRP A 446 1.11 5.41 -28.21
C TRP A 446 -0.01 4.52 -27.65
N ALA A 447 0.38 3.38 -27.09
CA ALA A 447 -0.52 2.42 -26.47
C ALA A 447 -0.32 2.34 -24.95
N LEU A 448 -1.38 2.04 -24.22
CA LEU A 448 -1.27 1.59 -22.83
C LEU A 448 -0.83 0.13 -22.78
N PRO A 449 -0.15 -0.32 -21.71
CA PRO A 449 0.19 -1.73 -21.56
C PRO A 449 -1.06 -2.58 -21.28
N ARG A 450 -1.08 -3.81 -21.83
CA ARG A 450 -2.13 -4.81 -21.53
C ARG A 450 -2.16 -5.18 -20.05
N ARG A 451 -0.98 -5.31 -19.43
CA ARG A 451 -0.82 -5.52 -17.98
C ARG A 451 -0.78 -4.17 -17.29
N ALA A 452 -1.55 -4.00 -16.22
CA ALA A 452 -1.44 -2.82 -15.37
C ALA A 452 -0.11 -2.85 -14.60
N THR A 453 0.57 -1.71 -14.50
CA THR A 453 1.79 -1.52 -13.70
C THR A 453 1.49 -1.02 -12.29
N PHE A 454 0.27 -0.51 -12.08
CA PHE A 454 -0.30 -0.20 -10.77
C PHE A 454 -1.58 -1.02 -10.57
N LEU A 455 -1.64 -1.80 -9.50
CA LEU A 455 -2.69 -2.79 -9.28
C LEU A 455 -3.78 -2.26 -8.36
N CYS A 456 -5.04 -2.48 -8.72
CA CYS A 456 -6.19 -2.21 -7.86
C CYS A 456 -6.88 -3.54 -7.52
N GLU A 457 -6.56 -4.09 -6.35
CA GLU A 457 -7.09 -5.37 -5.88
C GLU A 457 -8.38 -5.17 -5.08
N MET A 458 -9.49 -5.58 -5.66
CA MET A 458 -10.81 -5.49 -5.07
C MET A 458 -11.00 -6.67 -4.11
N ASN A 459 -10.82 -6.41 -2.81
CA ASN A 459 -10.81 -7.45 -1.78
C ASN A 459 -12.24 -7.87 -1.37
N SER A 460 -12.45 -9.17 -1.12
CA SER A 460 -13.70 -9.68 -0.56
C SER A 460 -13.51 -10.98 0.22
N TYR A 461 -14.55 -11.42 0.92
CA TYR A 461 -14.54 -12.61 1.76
C TYR A 461 -15.65 -13.59 1.38
N GLY A 462 -15.30 -14.88 1.42
CA GLY A 462 -16.18 -16.00 1.07
C GLY A 462 -16.38 -16.10 -0.44
N LEU A 463 -16.21 -17.28 -1.01
CA LEU A 463 -16.50 -17.49 -2.43
C LEU A 463 -18.01 -17.39 -2.72
N PRO A 464 -18.42 -17.07 -3.95
CA PRO A 464 -19.81 -17.25 -4.39
C PRO A 464 -20.21 -18.74 -4.39
N ASP A 465 -21.50 -19.06 -4.58
CA ASP A 465 -21.92 -20.49 -4.57
C ASP A 465 -21.46 -21.21 -5.84
N ARG A 466 -21.30 -20.49 -6.96
CA ARG A 466 -20.99 -21.06 -8.27
C ARG A 466 -19.75 -20.46 -8.91
N VAL A 467 -19.01 -21.30 -9.66
CA VAL A 467 -17.84 -20.84 -10.43
C VAL A 467 -18.22 -19.81 -11.50
N GLU A 468 -19.41 -19.91 -12.11
CA GLU A 468 -19.84 -18.94 -13.12
C GLU A 468 -20.08 -17.54 -12.52
N GLU A 469 -20.52 -17.47 -11.26
CA GLU A 469 -20.66 -16.21 -10.51
C GLU A 469 -19.27 -15.58 -10.25
N TYR A 470 -18.29 -16.40 -9.85
CA TYR A 470 -16.89 -15.98 -9.68
C TYR A 470 -16.29 -15.48 -11.00
N GLU A 471 -16.47 -16.23 -12.09
CA GLU A 471 -15.96 -15.86 -13.41
C GLU A 471 -16.60 -14.58 -13.98
N SER A 472 -17.89 -14.36 -13.71
CA SER A 472 -18.62 -13.14 -14.09
C SER A 472 -18.03 -11.92 -13.37
N LEU A 473 -17.79 -12.06 -12.06
CA LEU A 473 -17.13 -11.04 -11.23
C LEU A 473 -15.74 -10.68 -11.76
N GLN A 474 -14.95 -11.70 -12.12
CA GLN A 474 -13.60 -11.50 -12.67
C GLN A 474 -13.62 -10.77 -14.01
N ARG A 475 -14.60 -11.03 -14.90
CA ARG A 475 -14.74 -10.29 -16.17
C ARG A 475 -15.04 -8.81 -15.96
N VAL A 476 -15.96 -8.49 -15.05
CA VAL A 476 -16.29 -7.10 -14.75
C VAL A 476 -15.06 -6.36 -14.20
N ALA A 477 -14.30 -6.99 -13.30
CA ALA A 477 -13.06 -6.41 -12.79
C ALA A 477 -12.02 -6.21 -13.92
N TYR A 478 -11.89 -7.22 -14.78
CA TYR A 478 -10.95 -7.23 -15.89
C TYR A 478 -11.16 -6.07 -16.87
N ASP A 479 -12.41 -5.78 -17.23
CA ASP A 479 -12.76 -4.68 -18.13
C ASP A 479 -12.52 -3.29 -17.50
N HIS A 480 -12.43 -3.21 -16.17
CA HIS A 480 -12.12 -1.98 -15.43
C HIS A 480 -10.65 -1.86 -15.04
N ARG A 481 -9.77 -2.72 -15.58
CA ARG A 481 -8.33 -2.75 -15.26
C ARG A 481 -8.05 -2.96 -13.77
N THR A 482 -8.96 -3.63 -13.07
CA THR A 482 -8.81 -4.09 -11.69
C THR A 482 -8.82 -5.62 -11.65
N HIS A 483 -8.67 -6.23 -10.47
CA HIS A 483 -8.93 -7.66 -10.26
C HIS A 483 -9.64 -7.85 -8.92
N VAL A 484 -10.35 -8.96 -8.75
CA VAL A 484 -11.02 -9.29 -7.49
C VAL A 484 -10.29 -10.45 -6.83
N ASN A 485 -9.94 -10.28 -5.56
CA ASN A 485 -9.30 -11.32 -4.76
C ASN A 485 -10.20 -11.68 -3.58
N ILE A 486 -10.56 -12.95 -3.45
CA ILE A 486 -11.58 -13.41 -2.50
C ILE A 486 -10.96 -14.38 -1.52
N LEU A 487 -10.99 -14.05 -0.23
CA LEU A 487 -10.50 -14.92 0.81
C LEU A 487 -11.50 -16.05 1.09
N HIS A 488 -11.04 -17.30 0.96
CA HIS A 488 -11.87 -18.50 1.10
C HIS A 488 -11.61 -19.28 2.40
N TYR A 489 -11.27 -18.60 3.49
CA TYR A 489 -11.25 -19.19 4.83
C TYR A 489 -11.69 -18.13 5.87
N SER A 490 -12.01 -18.59 7.08
CA SER A 490 -12.47 -17.72 8.17
C SER A 490 -11.49 -17.73 9.35
N HIS A 491 -11.73 -16.89 10.36
CA HIS A 491 -10.93 -16.86 11.58
C HIS A 491 -11.08 -18.10 12.49
N GLY A 492 -12.06 -18.98 12.20
CA GLY A 492 -12.39 -20.15 13.02
C GLY A 492 -11.74 -21.45 12.57
N THR A 493 -10.49 -21.39 12.09
CA THR A 493 -9.81 -22.54 11.44
C THR A 493 -8.82 -23.28 12.34
N ALA A 494 -8.51 -22.75 13.53
CA ALA A 494 -7.31 -23.17 14.26
C ALA A 494 -7.43 -24.47 15.07
N ALA A 495 -8.61 -24.78 15.61
CA ALA A 495 -8.81 -25.96 16.46
C ALA A 495 -8.66 -27.28 15.66
N PRO A 496 -8.18 -28.37 16.28
CA PRO A 496 -8.18 -29.70 15.66
C PRO A 496 -9.58 -30.08 15.16
N GLY A 497 -9.67 -30.48 13.88
CA GLY A 497 -10.93 -30.86 13.24
C GLY A 497 -11.82 -29.69 12.81
N ALA A 498 -11.40 -28.43 13.05
CA ALA A 498 -12.07 -27.28 12.47
C ALA A 498 -11.90 -27.28 10.94
N ARG A 499 -12.93 -26.78 10.25
CA ARG A 499 -12.90 -26.55 8.80
C ARG A 499 -11.76 -25.56 8.49
N LYS A 500 -10.86 -25.90 7.57
CA LYS A 500 -9.64 -25.11 7.29
C LYS A 500 -9.82 -24.15 6.13
N SER A 501 -10.68 -24.50 5.17
CA SER A 501 -10.99 -23.70 3.99
C SER A 501 -12.46 -23.80 3.56
N GLN A 502 -12.89 -22.92 2.67
CA GLN A 502 -14.22 -22.81 2.08
C GLN A 502 -14.17 -22.91 0.55
N LEU A 503 -13.46 -23.93 0.05
CA LEU A 503 -13.37 -24.30 -1.36
C LEU A 503 -14.47 -25.31 -1.73
N ASP A 504 -15.72 -24.88 -1.64
CA ASP A 504 -16.89 -25.71 -1.91
C ASP A 504 -17.84 -25.09 -2.94
N MET A 505 -17.34 -24.33 -3.93
CA MET A 505 -18.18 -23.82 -5.02
C MET A 505 -18.78 -24.97 -5.85
N ARG A 506 -19.91 -24.71 -6.50
CA ARG A 506 -20.44 -25.54 -7.57
C ARG A 506 -19.68 -25.25 -8.85
N LEU A 507 -19.15 -26.31 -9.44
CA LEU A 507 -18.49 -26.30 -10.73
C LEU A 507 -19.53 -26.23 -11.86
N ARG A 508 -19.07 -25.96 -13.08
CA ARG A 508 -19.94 -25.90 -14.28
C ARG A 508 -20.75 -27.18 -14.50
N SER A 509 -20.21 -28.32 -14.08
CA SER A 509 -20.89 -29.62 -14.12
C SER A 509 -22.07 -29.75 -13.14
N GLY A 510 -22.26 -28.78 -12.25
CA GLY A 510 -23.22 -28.83 -11.13
C GLY A 510 -22.71 -29.57 -9.90
N ARG A 511 -21.58 -30.29 -10.02
CA ARG A 511 -20.87 -30.94 -8.92
C ARG A 511 -20.31 -29.88 -7.96
N ARG A 512 -20.43 -30.12 -6.65
CA ARG A 512 -19.77 -29.29 -5.63
C ARG A 512 -18.32 -29.74 -5.48
N MET A 513 -17.40 -28.79 -5.36
CA MET A 513 -15.99 -29.08 -5.04
C MET A 513 -15.89 -29.87 -3.74
N ASP A 514 -14.99 -30.85 -3.69
CA ASP A 514 -14.76 -31.67 -2.50
C ASP A 514 -13.78 -31.00 -1.53
N ASN A 515 -14.28 -30.00 -0.78
CA ASN A 515 -13.50 -29.32 0.25
C ASN A 515 -12.98 -30.28 1.33
N ARG A 516 -13.69 -31.38 1.60
CA ARG A 516 -13.23 -32.35 2.62
C ARG A 516 -11.97 -33.04 2.14
N ARG A 517 -11.92 -33.48 0.88
CA ARG A 517 -10.71 -34.02 0.27
C ARG A 517 -9.61 -32.97 0.21
N TYR A 518 -9.91 -31.74 -0.22
CA TYR A 518 -8.94 -30.65 -0.28
C TYR A 518 -8.27 -30.39 1.08
N ASP A 519 -9.05 -30.39 2.17
CA ASP A 519 -8.55 -30.19 3.54
C ASP A 519 -7.97 -31.47 4.18
N ALA A 520 -8.08 -32.65 3.56
CA ALA A 520 -7.62 -33.94 4.08
C ALA A 520 -6.10 -34.17 3.94
N ILE A 521 -5.31 -33.12 4.19
CA ILE A 521 -3.85 -33.20 4.27
C ILE A 521 -3.45 -33.71 5.65
N GLU A 522 -2.65 -34.77 5.68
CA GLU A 522 -2.10 -35.38 6.90
C GLU A 522 -0.69 -34.87 7.20
N ALA A 523 -0.25 -35.04 8.45
CA ALA A 523 1.12 -34.75 8.85
C ALA A 523 2.12 -35.60 8.03
N GLY A 524 3.20 -34.98 7.55
CA GLY A 524 4.18 -35.61 6.68
C GLY A 524 3.80 -35.69 5.19
N ALA A 525 2.58 -35.31 4.79
CA ALA A 525 2.16 -35.32 3.39
C ALA A 525 3.08 -34.47 2.50
N LYS A 526 3.26 -34.94 1.26
CA LYS A 526 4.13 -34.32 0.24
C LYS A 526 3.40 -33.88 -1.02
N ALA A 527 2.08 -34.14 -1.09
CA ALA A 527 1.24 -33.79 -2.22
C ALA A 527 -0.14 -33.32 -1.74
N GLY A 528 -0.68 -32.31 -2.40
CA GLY A 528 -2.02 -31.78 -2.19
C GLY A 528 -3.05 -32.37 -3.16
N PHE A 529 -4.28 -31.86 -3.08
CA PHE A 529 -5.38 -32.24 -3.97
C PHE A 529 -5.82 -31.04 -4.83
N TRP A 530 -5.31 -30.95 -6.06
CA TRP A 530 -5.45 -29.73 -6.87
C TRP A 530 -6.52 -29.80 -7.97
N ASP A 531 -7.14 -30.96 -8.21
CA ASP A 531 -8.04 -31.16 -9.36
C ASP A 531 -9.21 -30.16 -9.38
N ASP A 532 -9.97 -30.09 -8.29
CA ASP A 532 -11.12 -29.18 -8.16
C ASP A 532 -10.69 -27.70 -8.11
N PHE A 533 -9.56 -27.42 -7.46
CA PHE A 533 -8.96 -26.08 -7.45
C PHE A 533 -8.65 -25.64 -8.88
N ALA A 534 -8.02 -26.50 -9.66
CA ALA A 534 -7.63 -26.21 -11.03
C ALA A 534 -8.82 -26.12 -11.98
N GLU A 535 -9.87 -26.92 -11.78
CA GLU A 535 -11.13 -26.81 -12.54
C GLU A 535 -11.81 -25.45 -12.26
N ALA A 536 -11.85 -25.03 -10.99
CA ALA A 536 -12.53 -23.80 -10.59
C ALA A 536 -11.76 -22.51 -10.96
N PHE A 537 -10.44 -22.50 -10.74
CA PHE A 537 -9.63 -21.28 -10.85
C PHE A 537 -8.68 -21.27 -12.04
N GLY A 538 -8.40 -22.41 -12.66
CA GLY A 538 -7.49 -22.51 -13.82
C GLY A 538 -7.71 -21.43 -14.88
N PRO A 539 -8.97 -21.16 -15.30
CA PRO A 539 -9.24 -20.14 -16.31
C PRO A 539 -8.77 -18.72 -15.99
N VAL A 540 -8.77 -18.32 -14.70
CA VAL A 540 -8.26 -16.99 -14.29
C VAL A 540 -6.75 -16.98 -14.13
N LEU A 541 -6.15 -18.14 -13.83
CA LEU A 541 -4.72 -18.31 -13.57
C LEU A 541 -3.89 -18.47 -14.84
N ASP A 542 -4.48 -19.03 -15.91
CA ASP A 542 -3.85 -19.08 -17.24
C ASP A 542 -4.32 -17.94 -18.17
N GLY A 543 -5.33 -17.17 -17.74
CA GLY A 543 -5.88 -16.04 -18.48
C GLY A 543 -6.86 -16.43 -19.60
N SER A 544 -7.16 -17.72 -19.79
CA SER A 544 -8.11 -18.20 -20.81
C SER A 544 -9.52 -17.66 -20.59
N LEU A 545 -9.87 -17.29 -19.36
CA LEU A 545 -11.14 -16.62 -19.05
C LEU A 545 -11.31 -15.30 -19.81
N PHE A 546 -10.21 -14.62 -20.12
CA PHE A 546 -10.17 -13.26 -20.64
C PHE A 546 -9.79 -13.18 -22.12
N VAL A 547 -9.71 -14.31 -22.83
CA VAL A 547 -9.27 -14.35 -24.25
C VAL A 547 -10.07 -13.39 -25.14
N ASP A 548 -11.38 -13.30 -24.93
CA ASP A 548 -12.29 -12.40 -25.66
C ASP A 548 -12.43 -11.01 -25.00
N GLY A 549 -11.73 -10.78 -23.88
CA GLY A 549 -11.73 -9.53 -23.14
C GLY A 549 -10.82 -8.48 -23.80
N HIS A 550 -11.05 -7.20 -23.48
CA HIS A 550 -10.37 -6.07 -24.15
C HIS A 550 -8.83 -6.16 -24.12
N ARG A 551 -8.28 -6.60 -22.99
CA ARG A 551 -6.83 -6.71 -22.77
C ARG A 551 -6.24 -8.06 -23.19
N GLY A 552 -7.05 -9.02 -23.65
CA GLY A 552 -6.63 -10.36 -24.10
C GLY A 552 -6.42 -11.37 -22.95
N PRO A 553 -5.68 -12.47 -23.15
CA PRO A 553 -5.52 -13.51 -22.13
C PRO A 553 -4.46 -13.14 -21.07
N VAL A 554 -4.72 -12.11 -20.26
CA VAL A 554 -3.84 -11.70 -19.14
C VAL A 554 -4.32 -12.37 -17.85
N PRO A 555 -3.53 -13.25 -17.22
CA PRO A 555 -3.86 -13.84 -15.92
C PRO A 555 -4.08 -12.81 -14.82
N VAL A 556 -4.79 -13.21 -13.76
CA VAL A 556 -4.96 -12.35 -12.58
C VAL A 556 -3.60 -12.05 -11.93
N PRO A 557 -3.31 -10.78 -11.59
CA PRO A 557 -2.05 -10.39 -10.98
C PRO A 557 -1.99 -10.68 -9.46
N GLY A 558 -3.11 -11.10 -8.86
CA GLY A 558 -3.21 -11.47 -7.45
C GLY A 558 -4.29 -12.53 -7.22
N PHE A 559 -3.96 -13.56 -6.44
CA PHE A 559 -4.84 -14.65 -6.04
C PHE A 559 -4.42 -15.19 -4.66
N TYR A 560 -5.31 -15.16 -3.68
CA TYR A 560 -5.04 -15.76 -2.37
C TYR A 560 -4.95 -17.28 -2.46
N LEU A 561 -3.82 -17.83 -2.05
CA LEU A 561 -3.71 -19.27 -1.80
C LEU A 561 -4.36 -19.63 -0.46
N THR A 562 -4.69 -20.91 -0.29
CA THR A 562 -5.28 -21.42 0.96
C THR A 562 -4.30 -21.46 2.13
N PHE A 563 -3.01 -21.18 1.92
CA PHE A 563 -1.99 -21.22 2.96
C PHE A 563 -2.20 -20.14 4.01
N HIS A 564 -2.57 -20.56 5.22
CA HIS A 564 -2.56 -19.78 6.46
C HIS A 564 -1.94 -20.63 7.58
N GLU A 565 -1.93 -20.16 8.83
CA GLU A 565 -1.34 -20.93 9.92
C GLU A 565 -2.09 -22.24 10.18
N SER A 566 -3.36 -22.35 9.81
CA SER A 566 -4.20 -23.52 10.07
C SER A 566 -4.56 -24.33 8.82
N TRP A 567 -3.86 -24.10 7.69
CA TRP A 567 -3.88 -24.95 6.50
C TRP A 567 -2.47 -25.02 5.90
N PRO A 568 -1.89 -26.22 5.68
CA PRO A 568 -2.61 -27.49 5.50
C PRO A 568 -3.07 -28.21 6.77
N LEU A 569 -2.53 -27.85 7.95
CA LEU A 569 -2.81 -28.52 9.22
C LEU A 569 -3.38 -27.51 10.23
N ASN A 570 -4.38 -27.89 11.04
CA ASN A 570 -4.90 -27.03 12.11
C ASN A 570 -3.77 -26.74 13.14
N CYS A 571 -3.36 -25.48 13.29
CA CYS A 571 -2.13 -25.16 14.04
C CYS A 571 -2.18 -25.60 15.50
N ARG A 572 -3.37 -25.55 16.14
CA ARG A 572 -3.54 -25.89 17.56
C ARG A 572 -3.32 -27.37 17.87
N GLY A 573 -3.35 -28.24 16.86
CA GLY A 573 -2.97 -29.65 17.02
C GLY A 573 -1.47 -29.85 17.30
N TYR A 574 -0.64 -28.86 16.96
CA TYR A 574 0.83 -28.95 17.02
C TYR A 574 1.47 -27.88 17.91
N PHE A 575 0.68 -26.93 18.38
CA PHE A 575 1.09 -25.79 19.20
C PHE A 575 1.24 -26.19 20.67
N ASP A 576 2.42 -25.98 21.26
CA ASP A 576 2.72 -26.37 22.65
C ASP A 576 2.32 -25.32 23.72
N GLY A 577 1.80 -24.16 23.30
CA GLY A 577 1.47 -23.04 24.19
C GLY A 577 2.49 -21.89 24.18
N ASN A 578 3.67 -22.07 23.59
CA ASN A 578 4.71 -21.05 23.56
C ASN A 578 4.36 -19.93 22.56
N PRO A 579 4.36 -18.64 22.96
CA PRO A 579 4.07 -17.56 22.03
C PRO A 579 5.13 -17.35 20.94
N ASP A 580 6.35 -17.88 21.09
CA ASP A 580 7.36 -17.86 20.04
C ASP A 580 7.12 -19.01 19.05
N ALA A 581 6.61 -18.72 17.85
CA ALA A 581 6.32 -19.72 16.82
C ALA A 581 7.51 -20.65 16.47
N TYR A 582 8.74 -20.14 16.57
CA TYR A 582 9.95 -20.96 16.35
C TYR A 582 10.15 -22.03 17.43
N GLU A 583 9.74 -21.74 18.66
CA GLU A 583 9.77 -22.68 19.77
C GLU A 583 8.53 -23.57 19.78
N ALA A 584 7.36 -23.00 19.50
CA ALA A 584 6.07 -23.64 19.66
C ALA A 584 5.89 -24.91 18.82
N PHE A 585 6.57 -24.97 17.68
CA PHE A 585 6.55 -26.09 16.75
C PHE A 585 7.84 -26.92 16.76
N ARG A 586 8.77 -26.66 17.69
CA ARG A 586 10.08 -27.34 17.76
C ARG A 586 9.92 -28.85 18.02
N ALA A 587 8.97 -29.22 18.87
CA ALA A 587 8.68 -30.62 19.21
C ALA A 587 7.82 -31.34 18.15
N THR A 588 7.27 -30.60 17.20
CA THR A 588 6.35 -31.08 16.14
C THR A 588 6.83 -30.64 14.74
N PRO A 589 8.07 -30.98 14.35
CA PRO A 589 8.67 -30.52 13.10
C PRO A 589 7.88 -30.94 11.83
N GLU A 590 7.05 -31.98 11.93
CA GLU A 590 6.14 -32.42 10.88
C GLU A 590 5.13 -31.34 10.46
N TYR A 591 4.74 -30.42 11.36
CA TYR A 591 3.85 -29.32 11.02
C TYR A 591 4.48 -28.39 9.96
N ALA A 592 5.68 -27.89 10.26
CA ALA A 592 6.45 -27.05 9.35
C ALA A 592 6.83 -27.81 8.07
N GLY A 593 7.19 -29.09 8.21
CA GLY A 593 7.57 -29.97 7.11
C GLY A 593 6.44 -30.21 6.11
N THR A 594 5.20 -30.39 6.58
CA THR A 594 4.02 -30.51 5.72
C THR A 594 3.71 -29.19 5.03
N TRP A 595 3.70 -28.08 5.78
CA TRP A 595 3.39 -26.76 5.21
C TRP A 595 4.30 -26.45 4.01
N VAL A 596 5.61 -26.63 4.19
CA VAL A 596 6.61 -26.41 3.12
C VAL A 596 6.38 -27.36 1.94
N ALA A 597 6.23 -28.66 2.20
CA ALA A 597 6.11 -29.65 1.13
C ALA A 597 4.85 -29.46 0.27
N ILE A 598 3.74 -29.04 0.88
CA ILE A 598 2.51 -28.77 0.11
C ILE A 598 2.64 -27.51 -0.73
N LEU A 599 3.39 -26.49 -0.27
CA LEU A 599 3.68 -25.31 -1.11
C LEU A 599 4.64 -25.66 -2.26
N GLU A 600 5.66 -26.50 -2.01
CA GLU A 600 6.51 -27.03 -3.08
C GLU A 600 5.67 -27.77 -4.13
N ASP A 601 4.77 -28.65 -3.70
CA ASP A 601 3.87 -29.39 -4.60
C ASP A 601 2.95 -28.46 -5.40
N PHE A 602 2.37 -27.44 -4.75
CA PHE A 602 1.58 -26.42 -5.44
C PHE A 602 2.39 -25.70 -6.52
N THR A 603 3.63 -25.28 -6.23
CA THR A 603 4.47 -24.58 -7.23
C THR A 603 4.80 -25.47 -8.43
N ARG A 604 5.01 -26.78 -8.22
CA ARG A 604 5.18 -27.74 -9.33
C ARG A 604 3.90 -27.88 -10.15
N GLU A 605 2.75 -27.94 -9.49
CA GLU A 605 1.45 -28.03 -10.17
C GLU A 605 1.15 -26.76 -10.99
N ALA A 606 1.42 -25.58 -10.42
CA ALA A 606 1.27 -24.30 -11.10
C ALA A 606 2.15 -24.22 -12.35
N ALA A 607 3.42 -24.62 -12.24
CA ALA A 607 4.33 -24.68 -13.38
C ALA A 607 3.87 -25.68 -14.45
N ARG A 608 3.44 -26.89 -14.04
CA ARG A 608 2.92 -27.92 -14.96
C ARG A 608 1.70 -27.43 -15.75
N ARG A 609 0.89 -26.55 -15.16
CA ARG A 609 -0.30 -25.96 -15.79
C ARG A 609 -0.06 -24.64 -16.49
N GLY A 610 1.17 -24.11 -16.45
CA GLY A 610 1.52 -22.85 -17.11
C GLY A 610 1.04 -21.59 -16.38
N TRP A 611 0.81 -21.66 -15.06
CA TRP A 611 0.34 -20.53 -14.24
C TRP A 611 1.49 -19.62 -13.74
N THR A 612 2.63 -19.58 -14.43
CA THR A 612 3.82 -18.82 -14.01
C THR A 612 3.62 -17.29 -14.08
N ASP A 613 2.61 -16.85 -14.83
CA ASP A 613 2.27 -15.44 -15.02
C ASP A 613 1.19 -14.93 -14.04
N ALA A 614 0.53 -15.82 -13.28
CA ALA A 614 -0.38 -15.44 -12.23
C ALA A 614 0.40 -15.00 -10.97
N GLY A 615 -0.13 -14.02 -10.24
CA GLY A 615 0.42 -13.63 -8.94
C GLY A 615 -0.28 -14.38 -7.81
N PHE A 616 0.42 -15.25 -7.11
CA PHE A 616 -0.11 -15.96 -5.95
C PHE A 616 0.30 -15.28 -4.65
N GLN A 617 -0.61 -15.20 -3.69
CA GLN A 617 -0.36 -14.59 -2.38
C GLN A 617 -0.60 -15.60 -1.27
N VAL A 618 0.40 -15.82 -0.41
CA VAL A 618 0.22 -16.45 0.90
C VAL A 618 -0.16 -15.34 1.87
N TYR A 619 -1.40 -15.37 2.36
CA TYR A 619 -1.96 -14.34 3.23
C TYR A 619 -2.45 -14.97 4.54
N LEU A 620 -2.03 -14.45 5.69
CA LEU A 620 -2.40 -14.96 7.01
C LEU A 620 -3.40 -14.02 7.69
N ASN A 621 -4.65 -14.08 7.26
CA ASN A 621 -5.74 -13.18 7.70
C ASN A 621 -6.22 -13.36 9.15
N ASN A 622 -5.72 -14.32 9.93
CA ASN A 622 -6.37 -14.69 11.18
C ASN A 622 -6.10 -13.74 12.36
N LYS A 623 -7.17 -13.24 12.99
CA LYS A 623 -7.12 -12.52 14.28
C LYS A 623 -7.12 -13.52 15.43
N GLY A 624 -5.98 -13.66 16.12
CA GLY A 624 -5.76 -14.68 17.13
C GLY A 624 -6.01 -14.28 18.57
N SER A 625 -5.80 -15.26 19.46
CA SER A 625 -5.77 -15.13 20.92
C SER A 625 -4.98 -16.31 21.47
N LEU A 626 -3.98 -16.07 22.31
CA LEU A 626 -3.18 -17.16 22.89
C LEU A 626 -4.04 -18.14 23.70
N ASP A 627 -5.02 -17.61 24.45
CA ASP A 627 -5.84 -18.34 25.42
C ASP A 627 -7.05 -19.08 24.82
N ASP A 628 -7.54 -18.67 23.65
CA ASP A 628 -8.68 -19.31 22.99
C ASP A 628 -8.21 -20.42 22.02
N PRO A 629 -8.37 -21.72 22.37
CA PRO A 629 -7.91 -22.83 21.53
C PRO A 629 -8.66 -22.94 20.19
N LYS A 630 -9.73 -22.16 19.97
CA LYS A 630 -10.46 -22.12 18.70
C LYS A 630 -9.86 -21.12 17.70
N LYS A 631 -9.03 -20.19 18.17
CA LYS A 631 -8.41 -19.14 17.35
C LYS A 631 -6.93 -19.44 17.11
N SER A 632 -6.39 -18.80 16.07
CA SER A 632 -4.94 -18.67 15.89
C SER A 632 -4.28 -18.22 17.21
N PRO A 633 -3.09 -18.71 17.59
CA PRO A 633 -2.36 -18.18 18.74
C PRO A 633 -1.94 -16.71 18.58
N TRP A 634 -1.86 -16.22 17.34
CA TRP A 634 -1.31 -14.90 16.99
C TRP A 634 -2.29 -14.05 16.18
N ILE A 635 -2.19 -12.73 16.32
CA ILE A 635 -2.87 -11.76 15.44
C ILE A 635 -1.98 -11.57 14.20
N LEU A 636 -2.31 -12.28 13.12
CA LEU A 636 -1.49 -12.33 11.90
C LEU A 636 -1.93 -11.30 10.85
N ASP A 637 -3.18 -10.86 10.93
CA ASP A 637 -3.69 -9.70 10.21
C ASP A 637 -3.64 -8.47 11.13
N GLU A 638 -2.93 -7.43 10.71
CA GLU A 638 -2.64 -6.22 11.49
C GLU A 638 -1.97 -6.50 12.85
N PRO A 639 -0.76 -7.10 12.85
CA PRO A 639 -0.06 -7.53 14.07
C PRO A 639 0.08 -6.41 15.11
N THR A 640 0.05 -6.81 16.40
CA THR A 640 0.04 -5.85 17.52
C THR A 640 1.18 -6.06 18.51
N SER A 641 1.60 -7.30 18.71
CA SER A 641 2.60 -7.71 19.70
C SER A 641 3.91 -8.14 19.04
N PHE A 642 4.98 -8.22 19.83
CA PHE A 642 6.26 -8.76 19.37
C PHE A 642 6.13 -10.19 18.82
N TRP A 643 5.29 -11.00 19.47
CA TRP A 643 5.07 -12.40 19.11
C TRP A 643 4.32 -12.56 17.79
N ASP A 644 3.40 -11.64 17.48
CA ASP A 644 2.70 -11.61 16.20
C ASP A 644 3.68 -11.42 15.03
N TYR A 645 4.52 -10.38 15.10
CA TYR A 645 5.54 -10.13 14.06
C TYR A 645 6.53 -11.28 13.92
N ARG A 646 6.88 -11.92 15.05
CA ARG A 646 7.77 -13.07 15.05
C ARG A 646 7.12 -14.32 14.44
N ALA A 647 5.82 -14.51 14.64
CA ALA A 647 5.08 -15.57 13.97
C ALA A 647 5.00 -15.33 12.45
N LEU A 648 4.76 -14.08 12.02
CA LEU A 648 4.82 -13.72 10.59
C LEU A 648 6.21 -14.01 9.99
N SER A 649 7.29 -13.72 10.72
CA SER A 649 8.64 -14.11 10.30
C SER A 649 8.79 -15.62 10.12
N TYR A 650 8.27 -16.41 11.07
CA TYR A 650 8.33 -17.87 11.02
C TYR A 650 7.62 -18.41 9.76
N TYR A 651 6.37 -18.00 9.53
CA TYR A 651 5.59 -18.46 8.38
C TYR A 651 6.14 -17.95 7.06
N GLY A 652 6.68 -16.72 7.03
CA GLY A 652 7.40 -16.22 5.86
C GLY A 652 8.61 -17.10 5.52
N GLY A 653 9.35 -17.57 6.53
CA GLY A 653 10.46 -18.51 6.31
C GLY A 653 10.02 -19.87 5.77
N LEU A 654 8.80 -20.32 6.12
CA LEU A 654 8.20 -21.50 5.48
C LEU A 654 7.81 -21.22 4.02
N ALA A 655 7.22 -20.06 3.74
CA ALA A 655 6.87 -19.62 2.39
C ALA A 655 8.09 -19.60 1.47
N ASP A 656 9.21 -19.02 1.92
CA ASP A 656 10.48 -18.98 1.18
C ASP A 656 10.97 -20.37 0.78
N ARG A 657 10.98 -21.30 1.74
CA ARG A 657 11.40 -22.67 1.50
C ARG A 657 10.48 -23.37 0.50
N GLY A 658 9.17 -23.19 0.64
CA GLY A 658 8.19 -23.86 -0.21
C GLY A 658 8.22 -23.39 -1.66
N ARG A 659 8.29 -22.07 -1.88
CA ARG A 659 8.31 -21.50 -3.25
C ARG A 659 9.64 -21.72 -3.98
N ALA A 660 10.74 -21.96 -3.26
CA ALA A 660 12.06 -22.20 -3.86
C ALA A 660 12.12 -23.43 -4.78
N ALA A 661 11.14 -24.35 -4.70
CA ALA A 661 11.07 -25.52 -5.57
C ALA A 661 10.87 -25.17 -7.05
N VAL A 662 10.11 -24.11 -7.35
CA VAL A 662 9.95 -23.57 -8.71
C VAL A 662 9.94 -22.04 -8.67
N PRO A 663 11.12 -21.38 -8.75
CA PRO A 663 11.25 -19.93 -8.62
C PRO A 663 10.47 -19.11 -9.65
N ASP A 664 10.16 -19.70 -10.82
CA ASP A 664 9.40 -19.04 -11.89
C ASP A 664 7.91 -18.87 -11.56
N VAL A 665 7.39 -19.59 -10.55
CA VAL A 665 6.03 -19.39 -10.05
C VAL A 665 6.04 -18.29 -9.00
N ARG A 666 5.34 -17.19 -9.27
CA ARG A 666 5.30 -16.01 -8.39
C ARG A 666 4.39 -16.26 -7.19
N VAL A 667 5.01 -16.52 -6.04
CA VAL A 667 4.31 -16.66 -4.76
C VAL A 667 4.86 -15.61 -3.81
N ASP A 668 4.06 -14.59 -3.50
CA ASP A 668 4.40 -13.52 -2.57
C ASP A 668 3.85 -13.83 -1.16
N TYR A 669 4.69 -13.64 -0.15
CA TYR A 669 4.26 -13.67 1.25
C TYR A 669 3.71 -12.30 1.65
N ARG A 670 2.37 -12.20 1.71
CA ARG A 670 1.64 -10.96 1.99
C ARG A 670 1.50 -10.73 3.50
N ILE A 671 1.78 -9.50 3.93
CA ILE A 671 1.57 -9.04 5.30
C ILE A 671 0.69 -7.78 5.30
N ASP A 672 -0.52 -7.89 5.85
CA ASP A 672 -1.39 -6.74 6.08
C ASP A 672 -0.98 -6.06 7.38
N ILE A 673 -0.61 -4.77 7.30
CA ILE A 673 0.11 -4.08 8.37
C ILE A 673 -0.42 -2.66 8.62
N SER A 674 -0.88 -2.45 9.84
CA SER A 674 -1.41 -1.15 10.32
C SER A 674 -0.49 -0.47 11.32
N ARG A 675 0.61 -1.13 11.70
CA ARG A 675 1.57 -0.69 12.73
C ARG A 675 3.03 -0.93 12.33
N PRO A 676 3.46 -0.52 11.11
CA PRO A 676 4.81 -0.80 10.60
C PRO A 676 5.95 -0.28 11.50
N GLU A 677 5.66 0.67 12.37
CA GLU A 677 6.58 1.24 13.33
C GLU A 677 6.93 0.30 14.50
N PHE A 678 6.16 -0.78 14.72
CA PHE A 678 6.39 -1.73 15.81
C PHE A 678 6.97 -3.09 15.38
N CYS A 679 7.48 -3.20 14.15
CA CYS A 679 8.07 -4.44 13.63
C CYS A 679 9.26 -4.96 14.46
N ARG A 680 10.04 -4.08 15.12
CA ARG A 680 11.12 -4.47 16.05
C ARG A 680 12.16 -5.41 15.42
N GLY A 681 12.47 -5.18 14.15
CA GLY A 681 13.36 -6.04 13.34
C GLY A 681 12.85 -7.46 13.08
N GLN A 682 11.64 -7.81 13.51
CA GLN A 682 11.12 -9.17 13.34
C GLN A 682 10.71 -9.47 11.89
N LEU A 683 10.43 -8.44 11.07
CA LEU A 683 10.09 -8.62 9.65
C LEU A 683 11.29 -8.45 8.71
N ASP A 684 12.53 -8.46 9.23
CA ASP A 684 13.72 -8.32 8.38
C ASP A 684 13.77 -9.46 7.34
N GLY A 685 13.97 -9.08 6.08
CA GLY A 685 13.93 -10.02 4.94
C GLY A 685 12.52 -10.48 4.53
N ARG A 686 11.44 -9.98 5.14
CA ARG A 686 10.05 -10.19 4.70
C ARG A 686 9.61 -9.04 3.78
N ARG A 687 10.09 -9.09 2.53
CA ARG A 687 10.00 -7.96 1.58
C ARG A 687 8.99 -8.13 0.44
N ASP A 688 8.37 -9.30 0.34
CA ASP A 688 7.58 -9.65 -0.85
C ASP A 688 6.42 -8.69 -1.08
N LEU A 689 5.51 -8.54 -0.12
CA LEU A 689 4.38 -7.63 -0.24
C LEU A 689 3.86 -7.19 1.14
N TRP A 690 3.93 -5.89 1.42
CA TRP A 690 3.27 -5.26 2.55
C TRP A 690 2.01 -4.55 2.07
N VAL A 691 0.88 -4.86 2.68
CA VAL A 691 -0.39 -4.17 2.44
C VAL A 691 -0.65 -3.26 3.62
N VAL A 692 -0.29 -1.99 3.45
CA VAL A 692 -0.23 -1.00 4.53
C VAL A 692 -1.55 -0.25 4.63
N SER A 693 -2.07 -0.06 5.84
CA SER A 693 -3.32 0.71 6.01
C SER A 693 -3.16 2.14 5.53
N SER A 694 -4.21 2.73 4.97
CA SER A 694 -4.18 4.13 4.50
C SER A 694 -3.78 5.08 5.63
N ALA A 695 -4.25 4.83 6.85
CA ALA A 695 -3.89 5.61 8.03
C ALA A 695 -2.40 5.47 8.39
N ALA A 696 -1.87 4.25 8.38
CA ALA A 696 -0.45 3.99 8.66
C ALA A 696 0.44 4.52 7.54
N PHE A 697 0.04 4.40 6.27
CA PHE A 697 0.80 4.91 5.13
C PHE A 697 0.81 6.45 5.09
N ALA A 698 -0.26 7.11 5.53
CA ALA A 698 -0.27 8.57 5.72
C ALA A 698 0.64 8.99 6.88
N THR A 699 0.53 8.31 8.03
CA THR A 699 1.22 8.70 9.28
C THR A 699 2.71 8.33 9.29
N HIS A 700 3.05 7.14 8.79
CA HIS A 700 4.37 6.54 8.82
C HIS A 700 4.99 6.40 7.43
N ARG A 701 4.55 7.24 6.48
CA ARG A 701 4.98 7.22 5.07
C ARG A 701 6.48 7.10 4.88
N ARG A 702 7.24 7.93 5.63
CA ARG A 702 8.70 7.94 5.57
C ARG A 702 9.30 6.59 5.96
N LEU A 703 8.81 6.00 7.04
CA LEU A 703 9.26 4.69 7.50
C LEU A 703 9.00 3.61 6.44
N VAL A 704 7.80 3.59 5.86
CA VAL A 704 7.44 2.60 4.84
C VAL A 704 8.30 2.79 3.57
N THR A 705 8.42 4.01 3.08
CA THR A 705 9.24 4.31 1.88
C THR A 705 10.73 4.06 2.09
N ASP A 706 11.24 4.24 3.32
CA ASP A 706 12.60 3.86 3.66
C ASP A 706 12.80 2.34 3.64
N ARG A 707 11.80 1.56 4.09
CA ARG A 707 11.81 0.09 3.98
C ARG A 707 11.74 -0.38 2.52
N MET A 708 10.93 0.27 1.69
CA MET A 708 10.89 -0.01 0.25
C MET A 708 12.26 0.21 -0.40
N ALA A 709 12.95 1.31 -0.06
CA ALA A 709 14.25 1.64 -0.62
C ALA A 709 15.41 0.78 -0.06
N ALA A 710 15.40 0.47 1.24
CA ALA A 710 16.48 -0.23 1.92
C ALA A 710 16.37 -1.76 1.79
N ASP A 711 15.16 -2.29 1.95
CA ASP A 711 14.90 -3.73 2.06
C ASP A 711 14.27 -4.30 0.79
N GLY A 712 13.84 -3.44 -0.14
CA GLY A 712 13.15 -3.85 -1.38
C GLY A 712 11.72 -4.29 -1.14
N VAL A 713 11.06 -3.76 -0.09
CA VAL A 713 9.67 -4.05 0.23
C VAL A 713 8.76 -3.56 -0.90
N GLU A 714 7.94 -4.42 -1.48
CA GLU A 714 6.80 -3.98 -2.27
C GLU A 714 5.67 -3.55 -1.33
N ALA A 715 5.04 -2.41 -1.61
CA ALA A 715 3.98 -1.86 -0.77
C ALA A 715 2.73 -1.55 -1.58
N TRP A 716 1.59 -2.06 -1.10
CA TRP A 716 0.25 -1.62 -1.50
C TRP A 716 -0.42 -0.88 -0.35
N VAL A 717 -1.42 -0.06 -0.66
CA VAL A 717 -2.17 0.70 0.35
C VAL A 717 -3.61 0.21 0.42
N TYR A 718 -4.05 -0.27 1.59
CA TYR A 718 -5.44 -0.68 1.78
C TYR A 718 -6.27 0.40 2.49
N GLY A 719 -7.57 0.39 2.23
CA GLY A 719 -8.55 1.35 2.76
C GLY A 719 -9.92 1.06 2.18
N THR A 720 -10.90 1.94 2.35
CA THR A 720 -12.25 1.77 1.81
C THR A 720 -12.52 2.78 0.69
N ALA A 721 -13.32 2.39 -0.31
CA ALA A 721 -13.77 3.31 -1.35
C ALA A 721 -14.61 4.46 -0.78
N ASN A 722 -14.71 5.58 -1.49
CA ASN A 722 -15.56 6.70 -1.07
C ASN A 722 -17.03 6.29 -0.93
N HIS A 723 -17.76 6.99 -0.04
CA HIS A 723 -19.20 6.81 0.07
C HIS A 723 -19.89 7.20 -1.23
N VAL A 724 -21.07 6.62 -1.49
CA VAL A 724 -21.86 6.85 -2.71
C VAL A 724 -22.13 8.34 -2.96
N HIS A 725 -22.41 9.11 -1.90
CA HIS A 725 -22.74 10.54 -1.93
C HIS A 725 -21.51 11.47 -1.96
N GLU A 726 -20.30 10.91 -2.04
CA GLU A 726 -19.06 11.66 -2.17
C GLU A 726 -18.56 11.66 -3.63
N SER A 727 -17.65 12.57 -3.94
CA SER A 727 -17.02 12.62 -5.26
C SER A 727 -16.15 11.38 -5.50
N ASN A 728 -16.24 10.79 -6.70
CA ASN A 728 -15.39 9.65 -7.06
C ASN A 728 -13.93 10.08 -7.34
N ARG A 729 -13.66 11.39 -7.49
CA ARG A 729 -12.31 11.95 -7.63
C ARG A 729 -11.40 11.59 -6.45
N THR A 730 -11.98 11.29 -5.29
CA THR A 730 -11.27 10.78 -4.11
C THR A 730 -10.49 9.50 -4.42
N LEU A 731 -11.01 8.62 -5.27
CA LEU A 731 -10.35 7.37 -5.65
C LEU A 731 -9.14 7.62 -6.55
N GLU A 732 -9.24 8.58 -7.48
CA GLU A 732 -8.11 9.01 -8.30
C GLU A 732 -7.01 9.63 -7.43
N ALA A 733 -7.39 10.51 -6.49
CA ALA A 733 -6.45 11.12 -5.56
C ALA A 733 -5.76 10.09 -4.66
N TRP A 734 -6.50 9.07 -4.18
CA TRP A 734 -5.92 7.99 -3.38
C TRP A 734 -4.87 7.20 -4.16
N ALA A 735 -5.19 6.80 -5.39
CA ALA A 735 -4.25 6.07 -6.25
C ALA A 735 -3.01 6.91 -6.59
N LEU A 736 -3.19 8.19 -6.93
CA LEU A 736 -2.08 9.11 -7.22
C LEU A 736 -1.20 9.36 -5.99
N ASP A 737 -1.78 9.56 -4.79
CA ASP A 737 -0.99 9.77 -3.57
C ASP A 737 -0.18 8.51 -3.23
N ALA A 738 -0.78 7.32 -3.31
CA ALA A 738 -0.08 6.05 -3.08
C ALA A 738 1.06 5.85 -4.09
N TRP A 739 0.77 5.98 -5.39
CA TRP A 739 1.72 5.76 -6.47
C TRP A 739 2.88 6.76 -6.48
N THR A 740 2.61 8.06 -6.25
CA THR A 740 3.67 9.09 -6.20
C THR A 740 4.61 8.91 -5.01
N HIS A 741 4.25 8.09 -4.02
CA HIS A 741 5.12 7.68 -2.91
C HIS A 741 5.67 6.26 -3.07
N GLY A 742 5.53 5.68 -4.26
CA GLY A 742 6.18 4.43 -4.67
C GLY A 742 5.35 3.17 -4.47
N ALA A 743 4.14 3.26 -3.91
CA ALA A 743 3.28 2.08 -3.81
C ALA A 743 2.95 1.56 -5.23
N SER A 744 2.89 0.24 -5.37
CA SER A 744 2.57 -0.44 -6.64
C SER A 744 1.11 -0.87 -6.74
N GLY A 745 0.31 -0.66 -5.70
CA GLY A 745 -1.12 -0.97 -5.75
C GLY A 745 -1.97 -0.44 -4.61
N LEU A 746 -3.28 -0.63 -4.76
CA LEU A 746 -4.32 -0.38 -3.77
C LEU A 746 -5.11 -1.65 -3.46
N VAL A 747 -5.65 -1.70 -2.24
CA VAL A 747 -6.59 -2.73 -1.81
C VAL A 747 -7.83 -2.10 -1.18
N PRO A 748 -8.87 -1.78 -1.96
CA PRO A 748 -10.16 -1.42 -1.40
C PRO A 748 -10.74 -2.61 -0.63
N TRP A 749 -11.03 -2.39 0.65
CA TRP A 749 -11.57 -3.40 1.55
C TRP A 749 -13.05 -3.65 1.25
N GLN A 750 -13.41 -4.93 1.18
CA GLN A 750 -14.75 -5.46 0.98
C GLN A 750 -15.55 -4.77 -0.15
N THR A 751 -15.39 -5.24 -1.38
CA THR A 751 -15.91 -4.56 -2.57
C THR A 751 -17.09 -5.25 -3.25
N VAL A 752 -17.57 -6.38 -2.71
CA VAL A 752 -18.59 -7.23 -3.34
C VAL A 752 -19.84 -7.30 -2.47
N ASP A 753 -20.93 -6.71 -2.96
CA ASP A 753 -22.27 -6.90 -2.42
C ASP A 753 -22.94 -8.12 -3.06
N LYS A 754 -22.92 -9.25 -2.34
CA LYS A 754 -23.57 -10.49 -2.77
C LYS A 754 -25.09 -10.49 -2.58
N SER A 755 -25.61 -9.56 -1.78
CA SER A 755 -27.04 -9.48 -1.46
C SER A 755 -27.84 -8.76 -2.54
N GLY A 756 -27.18 -7.90 -3.32
CA GLY A 756 -27.81 -7.07 -4.34
C GLY A 756 -28.47 -5.80 -3.80
N ARG A 757 -28.40 -5.54 -2.49
CA ARG A 757 -29.01 -4.37 -1.84
C ARG A 757 -28.47 -3.05 -2.42
N ALA A 758 -27.22 -3.02 -2.85
CA ALA A 758 -26.57 -1.85 -3.45
C ALA A 758 -27.23 -1.38 -4.77
N LEU A 759 -28.15 -2.17 -5.34
CA LEU A 759 -29.01 -1.74 -6.46
C LEU A 759 -30.11 -0.77 -6.04
N THR A 760 -30.45 -0.73 -4.75
CA THR A 760 -31.61 0.03 -4.22
C THR A 760 -31.26 0.99 -3.10
N GLU A 761 -30.12 0.81 -2.43
CA GLU A 761 -29.64 1.69 -1.35
C GLU A 761 -28.15 2.00 -1.51
N ALA A 762 -27.71 3.11 -0.92
CA ALA A 762 -26.31 3.47 -0.92
C ALA A 762 -25.48 2.50 -0.06
N ASP A 763 -24.61 1.74 -0.70
CA ASP A 763 -23.63 0.87 -0.04
C ASP A 763 -22.22 1.28 -0.43
N GLN A 764 -21.42 1.70 0.56
CA GLN A 764 -20.01 2.06 0.35
C GLN A 764 -19.19 0.87 -0.19
N LEU A 765 -19.55 -0.35 0.22
CA LEU A 765 -18.82 -1.58 -0.11
C LEU A 765 -19.29 -2.19 -1.45
N GLY A 766 -20.43 -1.76 -1.97
CA GLY A 766 -21.04 -2.30 -3.20
C GLY A 766 -20.40 -1.80 -4.50
N LEU A 767 -19.13 -2.12 -4.77
CA LEU A 767 -18.50 -1.82 -6.07
C LEU A 767 -18.88 -2.86 -7.15
N PHE A 768 -18.99 -4.12 -6.75
CA PHE A 768 -19.54 -5.22 -7.53
C PHE A 768 -20.81 -5.69 -6.85
N ILE A 769 -21.88 -5.87 -7.61
CA ILE A 769 -23.22 -6.06 -7.06
C ILE A 769 -23.86 -7.27 -7.74
N PHE A 770 -24.22 -8.29 -6.95
CA PHE A 770 -24.90 -9.46 -7.48
C PHE A 770 -26.36 -9.10 -7.76
N ASP A 771 -26.78 -9.29 -9.01
CA ASP A 771 -28.13 -9.05 -9.47
C ASP A 771 -28.74 -10.38 -9.92
N ARG A 772 -29.74 -10.85 -9.19
CA ARG A 772 -30.42 -12.11 -9.43
C ARG A 772 -31.72 -11.83 -10.16
N ASP A 773 -31.90 -12.48 -11.31
CA ASP A 773 -33.18 -12.41 -12.01
C ASP A 773 -34.25 -13.29 -11.34
N ALA A 774 -35.47 -13.26 -11.90
CA ALA A 774 -36.61 -14.02 -11.39
C ALA A 774 -36.39 -15.55 -11.43
N ASP A 775 -35.52 -16.03 -12.32
CA ASP A 775 -35.15 -17.43 -12.46
C ASP A 775 -33.96 -17.83 -11.56
N GLY A 776 -33.45 -16.87 -10.78
CA GLY A 776 -32.33 -17.04 -9.84
C GLY A 776 -30.96 -17.04 -10.51
N GLN A 777 -30.85 -16.68 -11.79
CA GLN A 777 -29.56 -16.52 -12.46
C GLN A 777 -28.90 -15.23 -11.97
N THR A 778 -27.63 -15.34 -11.60
CA THR A 778 -26.85 -14.21 -11.09
C THR A 778 -26.06 -13.57 -12.22
N SER A 779 -26.21 -12.25 -12.35
CA SER A 779 -25.32 -11.38 -13.11
C SER A 779 -24.57 -10.44 -12.16
N VAL A 780 -23.43 -9.90 -12.58
CA VAL A 780 -22.66 -8.94 -11.79
C VAL A 780 -22.84 -7.55 -12.39
N ARG A 781 -23.44 -6.65 -11.61
CA ARG A 781 -23.48 -5.20 -11.87
C ARG A 781 -22.28 -4.54 -11.20
N HIS A 782 -22.02 -3.29 -11.54
CA HIS A 782 -20.92 -2.53 -10.96
C HIS A 782 -21.32 -1.10 -10.65
N SER A 783 -20.57 -0.46 -9.75
CA SER A 783 -20.74 0.94 -9.39
C SER A 783 -20.01 1.86 -10.37
N LEU A 784 -20.52 3.09 -10.54
CA LEU A 784 -19.80 4.19 -11.19
C LEU A 784 -18.43 4.45 -10.53
N ARG A 785 -18.28 4.17 -9.23
CA ARG A 785 -17.00 4.24 -8.50
C ARG A 785 -15.94 3.29 -9.06
N LEU A 786 -16.33 2.13 -9.60
CA LEU A 786 -15.38 1.20 -10.24
C LEU A 786 -14.73 1.82 -11.49
N LYS A 787 -15.44 2.69 -12.21
CA LYS A 787 -14.87 3.42 -13.35
C LYS A 787 -13.81 4.43 -12.91
N ALA A 788 -13.94 5.03 -11.73
CA ALA A 788 -12.91 5.95 -11.21
C ALA A 788 -11.59 5.23 -10.90
N PHE A 789 -11.62 3.97 -10.42
CA PHE A 789 -10.39 3.16 -10.32
C PHE A 789 -9.72 2.91 -11.67
N ARG A 790 -10.52 2.68 -12.72
CA ARG A 790 -10.01 2.54 -14.09
C ARG A 790 -9.37 3.84 -14.58
N GLU A 791 -10.05 4.98 -14.42
CA GLU A 791 -9.51 6.29 -14.82
C GLU A 791 -8.18 6.58 -14.10
N ALA A 792 -8.12 6.32 -12.79
CA ALA A 792 -6.91 6.48 -11.98
C ALA A 792 -5.76 5.60 -12.48
N GLN A 793 -6.04 4.30 -12.71
CA GLN A 793 -5.02 3.36 -13.17
C GLN A 793 -4.52 3.72 -14.58
N GLN A 794 -5.39 4.14 -15.51
CA GLN A 794 -4.98 4.57 -16.86
C GLN A 794 -4.17 5.87 -16.85
N LEU A 795 -4.54 6.84 -16.00
CA LEU A 795 -3.76 8.06 -15.79
C LEU A 795 -2.36 7.74 -15.25
N ILE A 796 -2.26 6.80 -14.32
CA ILE A 796 -0.97 6.33 -13.79
C ILE A 796 -0.12 5.69 -14.90
N GLU A 797 -0.69 4.96 -15.86
CA GLU A 797 0.08 4.42 -16.99
C GLU A 797 0.65 5.52 -17.89
N HIS A 798 -0.12 6.57 -18.17
CA HIS A 798 0.36 7.74 -18.92
C HIS A 798 1.48 8.46 -18.16
N LEU A 799 1.32 8.68 -16.86
CA LEU A 799 2.34 9.30 -16.01
C LEU A 799 3.60 8.42 -15.90
N ALA A 800 3.46 7.11 -15.82
CA ALA A 800 4.58 6.17 -15.80
C ALA A 800 5.32 6.15 -17.14
N LEU A 801 4.60 6.25 -18.26
CA LEU A 801 5.19 6.43 -19.58
C LEU A 801 5.95 7.75 -19.68
N LEU A 802 5.36 8.85 -19.19
CA LEU A 802 5.99 10.16 -19.17
C LEU A 802 7.29 10.16 -18.34
N GLU A 803 7.23 9.56 -17.15
CA GLU A 803 8.38 9.38 -16.26
C GLU A 803 9.55 8.70 -16.98
N ARG A 804 9.27 7.60 -17.71
CA ARG A 804 10.28 6.90 -18.52
C ARG A 804 10.81 7.74 -19.66
N ARG A 805 9.94 8.38 -20.45
CA ARG A 805 10.36 9.16 -21.65
C ARG A 805 11.20 10.39 -21.29
N LEU A 806 10.91 11.04 -20.17
CA LEU A 806 11.64 12.22 -19.71
C LEU A 806 12.81 11.88 -18.76
N GLY A 807 12.97 10.62 -18.37
CA GLY A 807 13.95 10.21 -17.37
C GLY A 807 13.73 10.88 -16.00
N TRP A 808 12.48 11.20 -15.68
CA TRP A 808 12.11 11.79 -14.40
C TRP A 808 12.26 10.75 -13.29
N SER A 809 12.71 11.22 -12.14
CA SER A 809 12.61 10.50 -10.87
C SER A 809 11.17 10.54 -10.35
N ARG A 810 10.84 9.60 -9.46
CA ARG A 810 9.56 9.60 -8.74
C ARG A 810 9.30 10.92 -8.01
N GLU A 811 10.34 11.58 -7.50
CA GLU A 811 10.23 12.89 -6.84
C GLU A 811 9.83 14.01 -7.82
N GLU A 812 10.42 14.03 -9.01
CA GLU A 812 10.09 15.00 -10.07
C GLU A 812 8.66 14.78 -10.58
N THR A 813 8.27 13.53 -10.85
CA THR A 813 6.89 13.17 -11.20
C THR A 813 5.90 13.58 -10.12
N ARG A 814 6.22 13.35 -8.84
CA ARG A 814 5.40 13.81 -7.71
C ARG A 814 5.29 15.33 -7.67
N ALA A 815 6.36 16.07 -7.94
CA ALA A 815 6.32 17.53 -8.01
C ALA A 815 5.41 18.02 -9.14
N PHE A 816 5.46 17.38 -10.31
CA PHE A 816 4.55 17.65 -11.42
C PHE A 816 3.08 17.37 -11.07
N VAL A 817 2.78 16.20 -10.49
CA VAL A 817 1.42 15.86 -10.04
C VAL A 817 0.91 16.86 -9.01
N ARG A 818 1.72 17.22 -8.01
CA ARG A 818 1.34 18.16 -6.93
C ARG A 818 1.17 19.61 -7.39
N HIS A 819 1.78 19.98 -8.52
CA HIS A 819 1.53 21.27 -9.14
C HIS A 819 0.08 21.35 -9.63
N HIS A 820 -0.41 20.29 -10.27
CA HIS A 820 -1.76 20.26 -10.82
C HIS A 820 -2.82 19.86 -9.81
N VAL A 821 -2.56 18.94 -8.87
CA VAL A 821 -3.57 18.39 -7.95
C VAL A 821 -3.10 18.49 -6.50
N ASP A 822 -3.95 18.98 -5.61
CA ASP A 822 -3.68 18.94 -4.18
C ASP A 822 -4.05 17.57 -3.60
N LEU A 823 -3.04 16.81 -3.21
CA LEU A 823 -3.16 15.48 -2.61
C LEU A 823 -3.02 15.52 -1.09
N ALA A 824 -3.16 16.69 -0.46
CA ALA A 824 -3.29 16.77 1.00
C ALA A 824 -4.59 16.08 1.43
N GLY A 825 -4.45 14.91 2.05
CA GLY A 825 -5.56 14.07 2.47
C GLY A 825 -5.61 13.81 3.98
N SER A 826 -6.74 13.25 4.40
CA SER A 826 -6.97 12.69 5.73
C SER A 826 -7.53 11.28 5.59
N VAL A 827 -7.52 10.50 6.67
CA VAL A 827 -8.19 9.19 6.71
C VAL A 827 -9.23 9.23 7.82
N ALA A 828 -10.49 8.99 7.47
CA ALA A 828 -11.57 8.87 8.45
C ALA A 828 -11.70 7.40 8.87
N GLN A 829 -11.70 7.14 10.18
CA GLN A 829 -11.93 5.82 10.76
C GLN A 829 -13.00 5.94 11.85
N ALA A 830 -13.99 5.05 11.86
CA ALA A 830 -15.00 4.97 12.91
C ALA A 830 -14.41 4.38 14.21
N ASP A 831 -13.54 3.37 14.08
CA ASP A 831 -12.87 2.69 15.18
C ASP A 831 -11.54 2.05 14.70
N ALA A 832 -10.93 1.20 15.53
CA ALA A 832 -9.63 0.59 15.24
C ALA A 832 -9.69 -0.60 14.27
N ASP A 833 -10.88 -1.16 14.03
CA ASP A 833 -11.13 -2.28 13.13
C ASP A 833 -11.67 -1.79 11.75
N ASP A 834 -12.03 -0.50 11.64
CA ASP A 834 -12.37 0.16 10.38
C ASP A 834 -11.12 0.34 9.48
N ALA A 835 -11.17 -0.21 8.27
CA ALA A 835 -10.13 -0.06 7.25
C ALA A 835 -9.82 1.40 6.89
N GLY A 836 -10.75 2.31 7.17
CA GLY A 836 -10.61 3.75 7.02
C GLY A 836 -10.84 4.21 5.59
N THR A 837 -11.45 5.38 5.45
CA THR A 837 -11.77 5.99 4.16
C THR A 837 -10.86 7.19 3.92
N PRO A 838 -9.98 7.15 2.89
CA PRO A 838 -9.21 8.30 2.47
C PRO A 838 -10.12 9.44 2.00
N GLY A 839 -9.83 10.66 2.41
CA GLY A 839 -10.55 11.87 2.01
C GLY A 839 -9.58 12.98 1.60
N PHE A 840 -9.97 13.80 0.63
CA PHE A 840 -9.15 14.89 0.09
C PHE A 840 -10.01 16.14 -0.06
N ALA A 841 -9.68 17.20 0.70
CA ALA A 841 -10.56 18.36 0.85
C ALA A 841 -10.54 19.33 -0.34
N ALA A 842 -9.46 19.35 -1.12
CA ALA A 842 -9.20 20.37 -2.16
C ALA A 842 -9.25 19.82 -3.58
N LEU A 843 -10.05 18.77 -3.82
CA LEU A 843 -10.18 18.18 -5.16
C LEU A 843 -11.06 19.05 -6.08
N SER A 844 -10.52 19.36 -7.25
CA SER A 844 -11.21 20.10 -8.30
C SER A 844 -11.23 19.26 -9.58
N ALA A 845 -12.40 19.19 -10.23
CA ALA A 845 -12.56 18.48 -11.50
C ALA A 845 -11.64 19.06 -12.59
N THR A 846 -11.49 20.39 -12.64
CA THR A 846 -10.60 21.06 -13.60
C THR A 846 -9.13 20.70 -13.38
N ARG A 847 -8.71 20.51 -12.12
CA ARG A 847 -7.31 20.25 -11.77
C ARG A 847 -6.83 18.85 -12.18
N LEU A 848 -7.66 17.81 -12.00
CA LEU A 848 -7.37 16.46 -12.48
C LEU A 848 -7.37 16.38 -14.01
N ALA A 849 -8.34 17.01 -14.67
CA ALA A 849 -8.35 17.10 -16.12
C ALA A 849 -7.10 17.80 -16.66
N THR A 850 -6.69 18.92 -16.03
CA THR A 850 -5.46 19.64 -16.38
C THR A 850 -4.21 18.78 -16.19
N LEU A 851 -4.13 17.95 -15.14
CA LEU A 851 -3.02 17.01 -14.97
C LEU A 851 -2.94 16.02 -16.14
N ARG A 852 -4.08 15.44 -16.53
CA ARG A 852 -4.13 14.51 -17.66
C ARG A 852 -3.68 15.21 -18.95
N GLU A 853 -4.29 16.34 -19.31
CA GLU A 853 -3.93 17.06 -20.54
C GLU A 853 -2.45 17.47 -20.55
N ALA A 854 -1.93 18.02 -19.45
CA ALA A 854 -0.51 18.37 -19.35
C ALA A 854 0.40 17.14 -19.53
N THR A 855 0.00 15.97 -19.03
CA THR A 855 0.71 14.70 -19.23
C THR A 855 0.72 14.31 -20.70
N LEU A 856 -0.43 14.34 -21.37
CA LEU A 856 -0.57 13.95 -22.77
C LEU A 856 0.18 14.92 -23.69
N ASP A 857 0.12 16.23 -23.42
CA ASP A 857 0.85 17.24 -24.18
C ASP A 857 2.37 17.07 -24.06
N LEU A 858 2.88 16.77 -22.87
CA LEU A 858 4.31 16.47 -22.69
C LEU A 858 4.70 15.18 -23.42
N LEU A 859 3.85 14.15 -23.42
CA LEU A 859 4.07 12.93 -24.19
C LEU A 859 4.08 13.18 -25.70
N ARG A 860 3.22 14.06 -26.23
CA ARG A 860 3.24 14.48 -27.64
C ARG A 860 4.55 15.18 -28.01
N ARG A 861 5.04 16.07 -27.13
CA ARG A 861 6.30 16.81 -27.32
C ARG A 861 7.55 15.95 -27.12
N SER A 862 7.39 14.78 -26.50
CA SER A 862 8.47 13.84 -26.16
C SER A 862 8.21 12.49 -26.84
N PRO A 863 8.36 12.39 -28.17
CA PRO A 863 8.10 11.16 -28.89
C PRO A 863 9.02 10.04 -28.39
N GLY A 864 8.42 8.88 -28.07
CA GLY A 864 9.15 7.69 -27.61
C GLY A 864 10.00 7.08 -28.72
N THR A 865 10.88 6.15 -28.35
CA THR A 865 11.66 5.35 -29.28
C THR A 865 10.76 4.41 -30.10
N ALA A 866 11.23 3.93 -31.25
CA ALA A 866 10.48 3.00 -32.11
C ALA A 866 10.16 1.63 -31.46
N ALA A 867 10.74 1.34 -30.29
CA ALA A 867 10.41 0.14 -29.49
C ALA A 867 9.30 0.40 -28.45
N GLU A 868 8.96 1.66 -28.20
CA GLU A 868 7.89 2.12 -27.29
C GLU A 868 6.61 2.54 -28.04
N GLN A 869 6.72 2.71 -29.36
CA GLN A 869 5.61 2.89 -30.31
C GLN A 869 5.18 1.52 -30.84
#